data_AF-A0ABD1T5F4-F1
#
_entry.id   AF-A0ABD1T5F4-F1
#
_cell.length_a   1.000
_cell.length_b   1.000
_cell.length_c   1.000
_cell.angle_alpha   90.00
_cell.angle_beta   90.00
_cell.angle_gamma   90.00
#
_symmetry.space_group_name_H-M   'P 1'
#
loop_
_entity.id
_entity.type
_entity.pdbx_description
1 polymer ?
#
loop_
_entity_poly.entity_id
_entity_poly.type
_entity_poly.pdbx_seq_one_letter_code
_entity_poly.pdbx_strand_id
1 'polypeptide(L)'
;MTRKRTATSEKKDSAAAGADGSGKFKRQAAAASSSSVSGSGGDAVGVEKVGEILNNGDCESTSQLPLVVDKKEKRRTLAEKESQEEEGSARFLGDPVPDEEAHQRWPHRYQNKNLEVIQARRHFIQAEVDGQVFNLEDDAYVKAEEGQASYICKIIEMFEAVDGSPKFTAQWYYRAKDTVELDAKEKLSSTCDYYYDRMYLLPYSSFVSLSTDNTAASSESGSTISSEAGAVTTSCGSEVEEHGSEKNVLDLYSGCGAMSTGLCLGANACGVKLVTKWAVDLNQYACESLKLNHPETEIRWKGYGPEEDTWEPQDGLSACQEKLKKFVSRGYESKILPLPGTVDVICGGPPCQGISGFNRFRNKDNPLADEKNKQLVVFMDIVAYLRPKFVLMENVVDIVRFSGGFLGRYALGRLVGMGYQTRMGMMAAGAYGLPQFRMRVFMWGALLTERLPQYPLPTHNVVVRGVVPTEFESNTVAYDEGCNVGLKTELFLGDAISDLPPVENNEARDEMPYGSEPGTEFQHFIRLRRDEMPGCLMLNSEMSAHDLYDHRPLQLNQDDYERVCQIPKKKGANFRDLPGVRVRADNKVEWDPDVERVKVSSGKPLVPEYAMRFIQGTSSKPFGRLWWDETVPTVVTRAEPHNQTILHPLQDRVLTIRENARLQGFPDYYKLIGPIKERYIQVGNAVAVPVARALGYSLALALRRLSGNEPLFSLPEQFPATKDVPSPMIVML
;
A
#
# COMPACT_ATOMS: atom_id res chain seq x y z
N MET A 1 29.04 60.40 23.11
CA MET A 1 28.84 61.35 24.23
C MET A 1 27.34 61.53 24.49
N THR A 2 26.96 61.95 25.70
CA THR A 2 25.68 62.56 26.18
C THR A 2 24.39 62.62 25.32
N ARG A 3 23.15 62.66 25.84
CA ARG A 3 22.44 62.28 27.11
C ARG A 3 20.98 62.83 27.02
N LYS A 4 20.01 62.28 27.78
CA LYS A 4 18.58 62.76 27.94
C LYS A 4 17.68 62.54 26.70
N ARG A 5 16.39 62.15 26.74
CA ARG A 5 15.40 61.78 27.79
C ARG A 5 14.67 62.90 28.58
N THR A 6 13.42 63.20 28.18
CA THR A 6 12.15 63.60 28.92
C THR A 6 11.21 64.31 27.91
N ALA A 7 9.87 64.13 27.80
CA ALA A 7 8.74 64.00 28.76
C ALA A 7 8.38 65.32 29.48
N THR A 8 7.13 65.63 29.89
CA THR A 8 5.79 64.97 29.80
C THR A 8 4.92 65.62 28.68
N SER A 9 3.60 65.95 28.68
CA SER A 9 2.35 65.86 29.51
C SER A 9 1.19 66.46 28.66
N GLU A 10 -0.14 66.40 28.89
CA GLU A 10 -1.16 65.62 29.66
C GLU A 10 -2.56 66.30 29.44
N LYS A 11 -3.69 65.64 29.82
CA LYS A 11 -5.05 66.18 30.12
C LYS A 11 -5.98 66.65 28.96
N LYS A 12 -7.33 66.58 29.06
CA LYS A 12 -8.27 65.65 29.76
C LYS A 12 -9.76 65.95 29.39
N ASP A 13 -10.68 65.03 29.75
CA ASP A 13 -12.15 65.21 29.94
C ASP A 13 -13.01 65.55 28.68
N SER A 14 -14.34 65.36 28.57
CA SER A 14 -15.27 64.33 29.13
C SER A 14 -16.69 64.38 28.47
N ALA A 15 -17.54 63.37 28.74
CA ALA A 15 -19.03 63.39 28.77
C ALA A 15 -19.94 63.37 27.49
N ALA A 16 -20.48 62.17 27.20
CA ALA A 16 -21.92 61.78 27.27
C ALA A 16 -23.02 62.21 26.24
N ALA A 17 -24.08 61.38 26.21
CA ALA A 17 -25.36 61.43 25.45
C ALA A 17 -25.29 61.17 23.92
N GLY A 18 -26.29 60.53 23.27
CA GLY A 18 -27.47 59.79 23.79
C GLY A 18 -28.51 59.43 22.69
N ALA A 19 -29.37 58.43 22.99
CA ALA A 19 -30.61 58.02 22.28
C ALA A 19 -30.54 57.24 20.93
N ASP A 20 -30.85 55.93 21.04
CA ASP A 20 -31.82 55.12 20.26
C ASP A 20 -31.70 54.91 18.72
N GLY A 21 -32.17 53.73 18.24
CA GLY A 21 -32.17 53.34 16.83
C GLY A 21 -32.18 51.82 16.59
N SER A 22 -33.36 51.18 16.57
CA SER A 22 -33.49 49.72 16.39
C SER A 22 -33.19 49.21 14.97
N GLY A 23 -32.32 48.20 14.82
CA GLY A 23 -32.01 47.59 13.51
C GLY A 23 -31.81 46.06 13.57
N LYS A 24 -32.78 45.29 13.04
CA LYS A 24 -32.73 43.81 13.00
C LYS A 24 -31.94 43.28 11.79
N PHE A 25 -30.68 42.90 11.97
CA PHE A 25 -29.93 42.17 10.95
C PHE A 25 -30.33 40.68 10.89
N LYS A 26 -31.11 40.30 9.87
CA LYS A 26 -31.25 38.89 9.47
C LYS A 26 -30.00 38.45 8.72
N ARG A 27 -29.36 37.36 9.15
CA ARG A 27 -28.42 36.61 8.29
C ARG A 27 -29.23 35.85 7.23
N GLN A 28 -29.08 36.21 5.95
CA GLN A 28 -29.49 35.35 4.85
C GLN A 28 -28.35 34.41 4.49
N ALA A 29 -28.61 33.10 4.48
CA ALA A 29 -27.74 32.13 3.84
C ALA A 29 -28.08 32.09 2.35
N ALA A 30 -27.11 32.41 1.49
CA ALA A 30 -27.26 32.30 0.04
C ALA A 30 -26.99 30.85 -0.39
N ALA A 31 -28.05 30.12 -0.75
CA ALA A 31 -27.91 28.83 -1.43
C ALA A 31 -27.73 29.08 -2.94
N ALA A 32 -26.61 28.65 -3.50
CA ALA A 32 -26.38 28.68 -4.94
C ALA A 32 -27.17 27.54 -5.62
N SER A 33 -28.14 27.88 -6.46
CA SER A 33 -29.00 26.91 -7.15
C SER A 33 -28.45 26.57 -8.54
N SER A 34 -28.33 25.27 -8.83
CA SER A 34 -28.10 24.78 -10.19
C SER A 34 -29.40 24.82 -11.00
N SER A 35 -29.41 25.55 -12.12
CA SER A 35 -30.56 25.66 -13.01
C SER A 35 -30.75 24.40 -13.86
N SER A 36 -31.95 23.82 -13.82
CA SER A 36 -32.38 22.74 -14.71
C SER A 36 -33.31 23.30 -15.80
N VAL A 37 -33.01 22.99 -17.06
CA VAL A 37 -33.90 23.30 -18.20
C VAL A 37 -34.95 22.21 -18.31
N SER A 38 -36.21 22.58 -18.49
CA SER A 38 -37.33 21.66 -18.62
C SER A 38 -37.61 21.32 -20.10
N GLY A 39 -37.74 20.03 -20.39
CA GLY A 39 -38.36 19.48 -21.59
C GLY A 39 -39.44 18.48 -21.16
N SER A 40 -40.60 18.47 -21.82
CA SER A 40 -41.81 17.84 -21.29
C SER A 40 -42.48 16.84 -22.25
N GLY A 41 -43.12 15.83 -21.67
CA GLY A 41 -44.11 14.95 -22.33
C GLY A 41 -43.63 13.52 -22.60
N GLY A 42 -44.51 12.53 -22.40
CA GLY A 42 -44.28 11.15 -22.83
C GLY A 42 -44.61 10.05 -21.81
N ASP A 43 -45.88 9.95 -21.40
CA ASP A 43 -46.60 8.74 -20.95
C ASP A 43 -46.08 7.88 -19.77
N ALA A 44 -47.01 7.13 -19.17
CA ALA A 44 -46.77 6.30 -18.00
C ALA A 44 -47.24 4.85 -18.22
N VAL A 45 -46.37 3.90 -17.91
CA VAL A 45 -46.72 2.50 -17.65
C VAL A 45 -45.99 2.08 -16.38
N GLY A 46 -46.71 1.58 -15.38
CA GLY A 46 -46.12 1.08 -14.14
C GLY A 46 -46.24 -0.43 -14.05
N VAL A 47 -45.14 -1.12 -13.73
CA VAL A 47 -45.11 -2.53 -13.32
C VAL A 47 -44.08 -2.70 -12.19
N GLU A 48 -44.59 -3.19 -11.06
CA GLU A 48 -44.01 -4.07 -10.03
C GLU A 48 -42.60 -3.87 -9.43
N LYS A 49 -42.47 -4.38 -8.20
CA LYS A 49 -41.23 -4.45 -7.42
C LYS A 49 -40.47 -5.73 -7.77
N VAL A 50 -39.16 -5.64 -7.88
CA VAL A 50 -38.24 -6.73 -7.51
C VAL A 50 -37.18 -6.14 -6.59
N GLY A 51 -36.84 -6.83 -5.50
CA GLY A 51 -35.86 -6.36 -4.52
C GLY A 51 -34.49 -6.98 -4.77
N GLU A 52 -33.43 -6.16 -4.77
CA GLU A 52 -32.05 -6.67 -4.88
C GLU A 52 -31.58 -7.30 -3.57
N ILE A 53 -31.04 -8.51 -3.68
CA ILE A 53 -30.56 -9.30 -2.55
C ILE A 53 -29.08 -8.99 -2.32
N LEU A 54 -28.78 -8.34 -1.18
CA LEU A 54 -27.42 -8.28 -0.63
C LEU A 54 -27.36 -9.06 0.68
N ASN A 55 -26.96 -10.33 0.56
CA ASN A 55 -26.49 -11.16 1.66
C ASN A 55 -25.11 -11.71 1.28
N ASN A 56 -24.14 -11.55 2.18
CA ASN A 56 -23.17 -12.62 2.36
C ASN A 56 -23.88 -13.71 3.18
N GLY A 57 -23.72 -14.96 2.78
CA GLY A 57 -24.27 -16.13 3.47
C GLY A 57 -23.59 -17.38 2.95
N ASP A 58 -23.35 -18.33 3.83
CA ASP A 58 -22.47 -19.48 3.59
C ASP A 58 -23.06 -20.46 2.58
N CYS A 59 -22.19 -21.13 1.82
CA CYS A 59 -22.57 -22.16 0.87
C CYS A 59 -21.68 -23.40 1.02
N GLU A 60 -21.94 -24.20 2.05
CA GLU A 60 -21.61 -25.62 1.98
C GLU A 60 -22.46 -26.26 0.89
N SER A 61 -21.84 -26.74 -0.19
CA SER A 61 -22.50 -27.55 -1.21
C SER A 61 -21.62 -28.75 -1.58
N THR A 62 -21.90 -29.89 -0.95
CA THR A 62 -21.21 -31.16 -1.20
C THR A 62 -21.69 -31.76 -2.52
N SER A 63 -20.90 -31.57 -3.59
CA SER A 63 -21.09 -32.26 -4.87
C SER A 63 -20.64 -33.72 -4.77
N GLN A 64 -21.54 -34.61 -4.35
CA GLN A 64 -21.30 -36.06 -4.38
C GLN A 64 -21.08 -36.55 -5.82
N LEU A 65 -20.04 -37.38 -5.98
CA LEU A 65 -19.73 -38.07 -7.23
C LEU A 65 -20.89 -38.96 -7.70
N PRO A 66 -21.33 -38.88 -8.97
CA PRO A 66 -22.22 -39.89 -9.55
C PRO A 66 -21.54 -41.27 -9.59
N LEU A 67 -22.23 -42.30 -9.10
CA LEU A 67 -21.72 -43.66 -9.01
C LEU A 67 -21.58 -44.35 -10.37
N VAL A 68 -20.61 -45.27 -10.45
CA VAL A 68 -20.45 -46.22 -11.56
C VAL A 68 -21.71 -47.10 -11.71
N VAL A 69 -22.24 -47.20 -12.92
CA VAL A 69 -23.24 -48.21 -13.31
C VAL A 69 -22.80 -48.88 -14.60
N ASP A 70 -22.43 -50.17 -14.51
CA ASP A 70 -22.02 -51.02 -15.63
C ASP A 70 -23.20 -51.39 -16.54
N LYS A 71 -23.05 -51.19 -17.86
CA LYS A 71 -23.88 -51.86 -18.89
C LYS A 71 -23.03 -52.32 -20.08
N LYS A 72 -22.64 -53.59 -20.04
CA LYS A 72 -22.08 -54.34 -21.16
C LYS A 72 -23.09 -54.56 -22.31
N GLU A 73 -22.50 -54.85 -23.47
CA GLU A 73 -23.12 -55.35 -24.72
C GLU A 73 -23.98 -54.35 -25.53
N LYS A 74 -24.02 -54.41 -26.88
CA LYS A 74 -23.55 -55.48 -27.80
C LYS A 74 -23.04 -54.93 -29.14
N ARG A 75 -22.10 -55.65 -29.78
CA ARG A 75 -21.56 -55.39 -31.12
C ARG A 75 -22.64 -55.24 -32.20
N ARG A 76 -22.42 -54.32 -33.15
CA ARG A 76 -22.36 -54.64 -34.60
C ARG A 76 -21.56 -53.59 -35.38
N THR A 77 -21.07 -53.99 -36.56
CA THR A 77 -20.02 -53.32 -37.35
C THR A 77 -20.55 -52.70 -38.63
N LEU A 78 -20.13 -51.46 -38.93
CA LEU A 78 -19.98 -50.79 -40.24
C LEU A 78 -19.43 -49.39 -39.90
N ALA A 79 -18.13 -49.05 -40.04
CA ALA A 79 -17.20 -49.13 -41.17
C ALA A 79 -17.34 -47.95 -42.16
N GLU A 80 -16.21 -47.26 -42.36
CA GLU A 80 -15.89 -46.15 -43.29
C GLU A 80 -16.28 -44.70 -42.94
N LYS A 81 -15.22 -43.86 -42.96
CA LYS A 81 -15.17 -42.41 -43.29
C LYS A 81 -15.77 -41.42 -42.31
N GLU A 82 -15.04 -41.21 -41.22
CA GLU A 82 -14.69 -39.84 -40.80
C GLU A 82 -13.31 -39.48 -41.38
N SER A 83 -13.06 -38.18 -41.60
CA SER A 83 -11.85 -37.68 -42.27
C SER A 83 -10.65 -37.68 -41.33
N GLN A 84 -9.54 -38.31 -41.77
CA GLN A 84 -8.23 -38.02 -41.21
C GLN A 84 -7.83 -36.60 -41.62
N GLU A 85 -7.76 -35.68 -40.67
CA GLU A 85 -6.78 -34.60 -40.76
C GLU A 85 -5.38 -35.25 -40.61
N GLU A 86 -4.40 -34.78 -41.37
CA GLU A 86 -3.06 -35.37 -41.34
C GLU A 86 -2.36 -34.98 -40.03
N GLU A 87 -2.18 -35.95 -39.12
CA GLU A 87 -1.33 -35.75 -37.94
C GLU A 87 0.11 -35.49 -38.38
N GLY A 88 0.61 -34.30 -38.04
CA GLY A 88 1.95 -33.83 -38.36
C GLY A 88 3.04 -34.80 -37.87
N SER A 89 3.99 -35.14 -38.74
CA SER A 89 4.98 -36.20 -38.50
C SER A 89 6.11 -35.76 -37.57
N ALA A 90 5.80 -35.59 -36.28
CA ALA A 90 6.76 -35.24 -35.24
C ALA A 90 7.72 -36.42 -34.91
N ARG A 91 9.04 -36.17 -34.96
CA ARG A 91 10.09 -37.16 -34.63
C ARG A 91 11.35 -36.50 -34.06
N PHE A 92 12.07 -37.19 -33.20
CA PHE A 92 13.41 -36.74 -32.79
C PHE A 92 14.47 -37.07 -33.84
N LEU A 93 15.53 -36.27 -33.89
CA LEU A 93 16.68 -36.44 -34.78
C LEU A 93 17.98 -36.63 -33.98
N GLY A 94 18.95 -37.30 -34.61
CA GLY A 94 20.25 -37.62 -34.00
C GLY A 94 20.19 -38.81 -33.03
N ASP A 95 21.35 -39.11 -32.44
CA ASP A 95 21.45 -40.06 -31.33
C ASP A 95 20.90 -39.42 -30.04
N PRO A 96 20.36 -40.22 -29.09
CA PRO A 96 19.96 -39.72 -27.77
C PRO A 96 21.14 -39.10 -27.01
N VAL A 97 20.84 -38.10 -26.17
CA VAL A 97 21.79 -37.57 -25.18
C VAL A 97 22.25 -38.70 -24.26
N PRO A 98 23.56 -38.89 -24.01
CA PRO A 98 24.06 -39.97 -23.15
C PRO A 98 23.41 -39.95 -21.77
N ASP A 99 23.08 -41.13 -21.24
CA ASP A 99 22.27 -41.26 -20.02
C ASP A 99 22.88 -40.46 -18.83
N GLU A 100 24.20 -40.51 -18.62
CA GLU A 100 24.88 -39.76 -17.55
C GLU A 100 24.69 -38.23 -17.69
N GLU A 101 24.86 -37.69 -18.90
CA GLU A 101 24.64 -36.27 -19.18
C GLU A 101 23.16 -35.89 -19.02
N ALA A 102 22.25 -36.73 -19.50
CA ALA A 102 20.82 -36.46 -19.38
C ALA A 102 20.35 -36.50 -17.92
N HIS A 103 20.89 -37.42 -17.09
CA HIS A 103 20.63 -37.45 -15.65
C HIS A 103 21.26 -36.26 -14.91
N GLN A 104 22.38 -35.72 -15.39
CA GLN A 104 22.99 -34.51 -14.82
C GLN A 104 22.23 -33.23 -15.18
N ARG A 105 21.81 -33.08 -16.45
CA ARG A 105 21.05 -31.91 -16.94
C ARG A 105 19.61 -31.89 -16.43
N TRP A 106 18.92 -33.03 -16.45
CA TRP A 106 17.48 -33.14 -16.18
C TRP A 106 17.16 -34.18 -15.09
N PRO A 107 17.77 -34.12 -13.89
CA PRO A 107 17.66 -35.14 -12.85
C PRO A 107 16.21 -35.42 -12.42
N HIS A 108 15.34 -34.40 -12.46
CA HIS A 108 13.93 -34.51 -12.09
C HIS A 108 13.12 -35.43 -13.04
N ARG A 109 13.59 -35.68 -14.27
CA ARG A 109 12.95 -36.56 -15.26
C ARG A 109 13.23 -38.05 -15.03
N TYR A 110 14.20 -38.38 -14.18
CA TYR A 110 14.65 -39.74 -13.90
C TYR A 110 14.54 -40.13 -12.41
N GLN A 111 14.34 -39.16 -11.52
CA GLN A 111 14.15 -39.40 -10.09
C GLN A 111 12.68 -39.69 -9.77
N ASN A 112 12.40 -40.98 -9.57
CA ASN A 112 11.08 -41.57 -9.33
C ASN A 112 10.47 -41.22 -7.95
N LYS A 113 10.35 -39.92 -7.65
CA LYS A 113 9.93 -39.35 -6.35
C LYS A 113 8.78 -38.34 -6.42
N ASN A 114 8.43 -37.80 -7.59
CA ASN A 114 7.32 -36.86 -7.74
C ASN A 114 6.36 -37.33 -8.84
N LEU A 115 5.06 -37.41 -8.52
CA LEU A 115 4.01 -37.97 -9.39
C LEU A 115 3.54 -37.00 -10.48
N GLU A 116 3.81 -35.70 -10.33
CA GLU A 116 3.36 -34.65 -11.27
C GLU A 116 4.34 -34.46 -12.45
N VAL A 117 5.53 -35.04 -12.38
CA VAL A 117 6.59 -34.86 -13.39
C VAL A 117 6.58 -36.03 -14.38
N ILE A 118 6.24 -35.76 -15.64
CA ILE A 118 6.38 -36.73 -16.74
C ILE A 118 7.84 -37.21 -16.78
N GLN A 119 8.06 -38.49 -16.52
CA GLN A 119 9.39 -39.10 -16.52
C GLN A 119 9.87 -39.34 -17.96
N ALA A 120 11.17 -39.15 -18.20
CA ALA A 120 11.79 -39.38 -19.49
C ALA A 120 12.36 -40.80 -19.58
N ARG A 121 12.25 -41.38 -20.76
CA ARG A 121 13.00 -42.58 -21.17
C ARG A 121 14.38 -42.19 -21.68
N ARG A 122 14.44 -41.14 -22.51
CA ARG A 122 15.65 -40.62 -23.20
C ARG A 122 15.46 -39.15 -23.57
N HIS A 123 16.55 -38.39 -23.58
CA HIS A 123 16.56 -37.01 -24.09
C HIS A 123 17.22 -36.91 -25.47
N PHE A 124 16.89 -35.85 -26.21
CA PHE A 124 17.41 -35.52 -27.54
C PHE A 124 17.77 -34.02 -27.60
N ILE A 125 18.46 -33.61 -28.66
CA ILE A 125 18.83 -32.19 -28.90
C ILE A 125 18.16 -31.58 -30.13
N GLN A 126 17.48 -32.40 -30.95
CA GLN A 126 16.80 -31.99 -32.18
C GLN A 126 15.50 -32.75 -32.39
N ALA A 127 14.52 -32.07 -32.98
CA ALA A 127 13.26 -32.62 -33.43
C ALA A 127 12.90 -32.11 -34.83
N GLU A 128 12.18 -32.90 -35.60
CA GLU A 128 11.53 -32.51 -36.85
C GLU A 128 10.02 -32.54 -36.62
N VAL A 129 9.33 -31.44 -36.97
CA VAL A 129 7.87 -31.32 -36.94
C VAL A 129 7.45 -30.66 -38.25
N ASP A 130 6.52 -31.28 -38.97
CA ASP A 130 6.00 -30.81 -40.27
C ASP A 130 7.07 -30.46 -41.32
N GLY A 131 8.20 -31.18 -41.26
CA GLY A 131 9.37 -30.97 -42.13
C GLY A 131 10.29 -29.82 -41.71
N GLN A 132 9.97 -29.08 -40.65
CA GLN A 132 10.88 -28.09 -40.03
C GLN A 132 11.66 -28.72 -38.88
N VAL A 133 12.98 -28.46 -38.85
CA VAL A 133 13.87 -28.90 -37.77
C VAL A 133 13.96 -27.81 -36.70
N PHE A 134 13.85 -28.24 -35.45
CA PHE A 134 14.05 -27.46 -34.24
C PHE A 134 15.19 -28.06 -33.42
N ASN A 135 15.96 -27.21 -32.77
CA ASN A 135 17.06 -27.56 -31.86
C ASN A 135 16.66 -27.23 -30.41
N LEU A 136 17.41 -27.77 -29.45
CA LEU A 136 17.44 -27.24 -28.09
C LEU A 136 17.89 -25.76 -28.11
N GLU A 137 17.32 -24.94 -27.23
CA GLU A 137 17.47 -23.48 -27.16
C GLU A 137 16.83 -22.65 -28.29
N ASP A 138 16.24 -23.26 -29.33
CA ASP A 138 15.49 -22.51 -30.36
C ASP A 138 14.21 -21.87 -29.78
N ASP A 139 13.90 -20.66 -30.27
CA ASP A 139 12.63 -19.97 -30.01
C ASP A 139 11.56 -20.42 -31.02
N ALA A 140 10.39 -20.84 -30.53
CA ALA A 140 9.32 -21.45 -31.32
C ALA A 140 7.92 -20.93 -30.95
N TYR A 141 6.99 -21.03 -31.91
CA TYR A 141 5.56 -20.84 -31.65
C TYR A 141 4.90 -22.17 -31.27
N VAL A 142 4.05 -22.16 -30.24
CA VAL A 142 3.20 -23.31 -29.88
C VAL A 142 1.74 -22.97 -30.15
N LYS A 143 1.05 -23.84 -30.90
CA LYS A 143 -0.37 -23.67 -31.26
C LYS A 143 -1.22 -23.58 -29.99
N ALA A 144 -2.02 -22.52 -29.88
CA ALA A 144 -2.98 -22.33 -28.81
C ALA A 144 -4.37 -22.90 -29.19
N GLU A 145 -5.34 -22.77 -28.29
CA GLU A 145 -6.75 -23.10 -28.58
C GLU A 145 -7.33 -22.28 -29.74
N GLU A 146 -8.41 -22.77 -30.35
CA GLU A 146 -9.01 -22.11 -31.52
C GLU A 146 -9.45 -20.67 -31.21
N GLY A 147 -9.03 -19.72 -32.05
CA GLY A 147 -9.25 -18.29 -31.87
C GLY A 147 -8.27 -17.59 -30.92
N GLN A 148 -7.40 -18.32 -30.21
CA GLN A 148 -6.31 -17.72 -29.43
C GLN A 148 -5.05 -17.51 -30.27
N ALA A 149 -4.19 -16.58 -29.84
CA ALA A 149 -2.88 -16.38 -30.46
C ALA A 149 -1.87 -17.40 -29.93
N SER A 150 -1.07 -18.00 -30.81
CA SER A 150 -0.01 -18.96 -30.45
C SER A 150 0.88 -18.44 -29.32
N TYR A 151 1.23 -19.32 -28.38
CA TYR A 151 2.25 -19.05 -27.38
C TYR A 151 3.63 -18.91 -28.05
N ILE A 152 4.57 -18.24 -27.38
CA ILE A 152 5.98 -18.22 -27.77
C ILE A 152 6.77 -18.88 -26.65
N CYS A 153 7.69 -19.78 -26.98
CA CYS A 153 8.59 -20.39 -26.01
C CYS A 153 10.01 -20.51 -26.56
N LYS A 154 10.97 -20.66 -25.65
CA LYS A 154 12.24 -21.34 -25.90
C LYS A 154 12.10 -22.83 -25.59
N ILE A 155 12.67 -23.70 -26.42
CA ILE A 155 12.67 -25.15 -26.18
C ILE A 155 13.86 -25.52 -25.27
N ILE A 156 13.58 -25.92 -24.02
CA ILE A 156 14.61 -26.21 -22.99
C ILE A 156 14.81 -27.71 -22.70
N GLU A 157 13.92 -28.58 -23.18
CA GLU A 157 14.08 -30.03 -23.15
C GLU A 157 13.42 -30.66 -24.39
N MET A 158 13.97 -31.76 -24.90
CA MET A 158 13.32 -32.65 -25.86
C MET A 158 13.52 -34.09 -25.38
N PHE A 159 12.44 -34.86 -25.23
CA PHE A 159 12.53 -36.21 -24.66
C PHE A 159 11.44 -37.18 -25.13
N GLU A 160 11.79 -38.46 -25.21
CA GLU A 160 10.84 -39.56 -25.27
C GLU A 160 10.37 -39.84 -23.83
N ALA A 161 9.07 -39.77 -23.56
CA ALA A 161 8.51 -40.10 -22.26
C ALA A 161 8.50 -41.61 -22.00
N VAL A 162 8.29 -42.05 -20.75
CA VAL A 162 8.26 -43.49 -20.39
C VAL A 162 7.12 -44.27 -21.08
N ASP A 163 6.07 -43.59 -21.55
CA ASP A 163 5.00 -44.17 -22.38
C ASP A 163 5.36 -44.30 -23.88
N GLY A 164 6.55 -43.83 -24.28
CA GLY A 164 7.03 -43.80 -25.66
C GLY A 164 6.57 -42.59 -26.48
N SER A 165 5.82 -41.65 -25.89
CA SER A 165 5.36 -40.46 -26.60
C SER A 165 6.44 -39.36 -26.66
N PRO A 166 6.59 -38.64 -27.79
CA PRO A 166 7.51 -37.52 -27.88
C PRO A 166 6.99 -36.31 -27.11
N LYS A 167 7.88 -35.65 -26.36
CA LYS A 167 7.62 -34.41 -25.60
C LYS A 167 8.75 -33.41 -25.80
N PHE A 168 8.43 -32.14 -25.60
CA PHE A 168 9.39 -31.08 -25.36
C PHE A 168 8.93 -30.26 -24.16
N THR A 169 9.86 -29.54 -23.54
CA THR A 169 9.55 -28.60 -22.45
C THR A 169 9.86 -27.18 -22.89
N ALA A 170 8.92 -26.28 -22.56
CA ALA A 170 8.91 -24.90 -23.00
C ALA A 170 9.21 -23.95 -21.83
N GLN A 171 10.15 -23.03 -22.03
CA GLN A 171 10.23 -21.79 -21.25
C GLN A 171 9.40 -20.72 -21.97
N TRP A 172 8.27 -20.32 -21.38
CA TRP A 172 7.32 -19.40 -22.02
C TRP A 172 7.80 -17.95 -22.01
N TYR A 173 7.69 -17.27 -23.16
CA TYR A 173 7.75 -15.82 -23.23
C TYR A 173 6.34 -15.24 -23.12
N TYR A 174 6.13 -14.35 -22.16
CA TYR A 174 4.88 -13.64 -21.97
C TYR A 174 4.87 -12.36 -22.81
N ARG A 175 3.89 -12.18 -23.69
CA ARG A 175 3.64 -10.86 -24.31
C ARG A 175 3.05 -9.95 -23.23
N ALA A 176 3.12 -8.63 -23.40
CA ALA A 176 2.60 -7.67 -22.42
C ALA A 176 1.13 -7.98 -22.01
N LYS A 177 0.28 -8.30 -22.99
CA LYS A 177 -1.12 -8.73 -22.80
C LYS A 177 -1.31 -10.08 -22.09
N ASP A 178 -0.30 -10.96 -22.09
CA ASP A 178 -0.36 -12.31 -21.48
C ASP A 178 0.06 -12.30 -19.99
N THR A 179 0.45 -11.12 -19.48
CA THR A 179 0.75 -10.91 -18.05
C THR A 179 -0.49 -10.36 -17.34
N VAL A 180 -0.36 -9.23 -16.64
CA VAL A 180 -1.48 -8.49 -16.02
C VAL A 180 -2.19 -7.57 -17.03
N GLU A 181 -2.50 -8.09 -18.23
CA GLU A 181 -3.24 -7.40 -19.31
C GLU A 181 -2.63 -6.04 -19.73
N LEU A 182 -1.34 -5.99 -20.07
CA LEU A 182 -0.63 -4.74 -20.33
C LEU A 182 -0.70 -4.27 -21.79
N ASP A 183 -1.35 -3.11 -21.99
CA ASP A 183 -1.50 -2.43 -23.29
C ASP A 183 -0.25 -1.58 -23.63
N ALA A 184 0.90 -2.24 -23.80
CA ALA A 184 2.17 -1.61 -24.13
C ALA A 184 2.37 -1.45 -25.65
N LYS A 185 2.79 -0.26 -26.11
CA LYS A 185 3.07 0.05 -27.52
C LYS A 185 4.40 0.77 -27.70
N GLU A 186 5.48 0.00 -27.83
CA GLU A 186 6.78 0.50 -28.32
C GLU A 186 6.96 0.21 -29.82
N LYS A 187 7.93 0.89 -30.45
CA LYS A 187 8.31 0.65 -31.85
C LYS A 187 9.58 -0.20 -31.89
N LEU A 188 9.51 -1.38 -32.49
CA LEU A 188 10.69 -2.21 -32.73
C LEU A 188 11.72 -1.53 -33.64
N SER A 189 12.99 -1.87 -33.42
CA SER A 189 14.06 -1.71 -34.42
C SER A 189 13.91 -2.77 -35.52
N SER A 190 14.25 -2.45 -36.76
CA SER A 190 13.97 -3.27 -37.94
C SER A 190 14.93 -4.46 -38.14
N THR A 191 15.30 -5.15 -37.07
CA THR A 191 16.35 -6.19 -37.06
C THR A 191 15.96 -7.48 -36.31
N CYS A 192 14.75 -7.58 -35.78
CA CYS A 192 14.22 -8.74 -35.06
C CYS A 192 12.69 -8.75 -35.10
N ASP A 193 12.07 -9.92 -34.99
CA ASP A 193 10.60 -10.07 -34.89
C ASP A 193 10.09 -9.81 -33.46
N TYR A 194 10.92 -10.14 -32.46
CA TYR A 194 10.67 -9.89 -31.04
C TYR A 194 11.97 -9.52 -30.32
N TYR A 195 11.84 -8.83 -29.18
CA TYR A 195 12.90 -8.66 -28.17
C TYR A 195 12.29 -8.79 -26.77
N TYR A 196 13.14 -9.05 -25.78
CA TYR A 196 12.78 -8.99 -24.37
C TYR A 196 13.95 -8.36 -23.58
N ASP A 197 13.63 -7.52 -22.59
CA ASP A 197 14.61 -6.80 -21.76
C ASP A 197 14.42 -7.06 -20.25
N ARG A 198 13.38 -7.82 -19.89
CA ARG A 198 13.01 -8.21 -18.52
C ARG A 198 12.54 -9.67 -18.48
N MET A 199 12.68 -10.28 -17.32
CA MET A 199 11.99 -11.52 -16.97
C MET A 199 10.71 -11.20 -16.20
N TYR A 200 9.60 -11.83 -16.57
CA TYR A 200 8.35 -11.79 -15.80
C TYR A 200 8.29 -12.99 -14.84
N LEU A 201 7.90 -12.73 -13.59
CA LEU A 201 7.66 -13.73 -12.55
C LEU A 201 6.24 -13.53 -12.00
N LEU A 202 5.45 -14.62 -11.96
CA LEU A 202 4.10 -14.58 -11.39
C LEU A 202 4.09 -14.13 -9.91
N PRO A 203 4.99 -14.60 -9.03
CA PRO A 203 5.13 -14.06 -7.67
C PRO A 203 5.33 -12.53 -7.65
N TYR A 204 4.44 -11.86 -6.90
CA TYR A 204 4.41 -10.41 -6.75
C TYR A 204 4.29 -9.64 -8.08
N SER A 205 3.81 -10.31 -9.14
CA SER A 205 3.73 -9.80 -10.52
C SER A 205 5.03 -9.10 -10.96
N SER A 206 6.18 -9.69 -10.64
CA SER A 206 7.47 -9.01 -10.75
C SER A 206 7.98 -8.98 -12.19
N PHE A 207 8.42 -7.82 -12.67
CA PHE A 207 9.21 -7.66 -13.89
C PHE A 207 10.63 -7.24 -13.48
N VAL A 208 11.60 -8.16 -13.58
CA VAL A 208 12.98 -7.95 -13.13
C VAL A 208 13.93 -7.82 -14.32
N SER A 209 15.09 -7.18 -14.15
CA SER A 209 16.12 -7.16 -15.19
C SER A 209 16.70 -8.56 -15.45
N LEU A 210 17.17 -8.79 -16.67
CA LEU A 210 17.90 -10.01 -17.03
C LEU A 210 19.29 -9.95 -16.39
N SER A 211 19.54 -10.80 -15.39
CA SER A 211 20.79 -10.78 -14.61
C SER A 211 21.97 -11.29 -15.43
N THR A 212 22.96 -10.42 -15.67
CA THR A 212 24.24 -10.72 -16.34
C THR A 212 25.16 -11.66 -15.56
N ASP A 213 24.79 -12.03 -14.34
CA ASP A 213 25.69 -12.64 -13.36
C ASP A 213 26.02 -14.13 -13.70
N ASN A 214 25.28 -14.78 -14.61
CA ASN A 214 25.52 -16.18 -15.03
C ASN A 214 26.61 -16.36 -16.08
N THR A 215 26.99 -15.34 -16.85
CA THR A 215 27.98 -15.49 -17.95
C THR A 215 29.43 -15.70 -17.50
N ALA A 216 29.71 -15.71 -16.19
CA ALA A 216 31.03 -15.99 -15.62
C ALA A 216 31.24 -17.46 -15.22
N ALA A 217 30.18 -18.29 -15.20
CA ALA A 217 30.23 -19.64 -14.63
C ALA A 217 30.57 -20.77 -15.64
N SER A 218 30.77 -20.45 -16.93
CA SER A 218 30.87 -21.44 -18.01
C SER A 218 32.16 -21.36 -18.84
N SER A 219 33.22 -20.72 -18.34
CA SER A 219 34.43 -20.43 -19.13
C SER A 219 35.79 -20.66 -18.45
N GLU A 220 35.89 -21.56 -17.45
CA GLU A 220 37.19 -22.08 -16.98
C GLU A 220 37.34 -23.60 -17.23
N SER A 221 37.66 -23.97 -18.47
CA SER A 221 38.02 -25.35 -18.85
C SER A 221 39.54 -25.53 -18.96
N GLY A 222 40.19 -25.69 -17.80
CA GLY A 222 41.42 -26.48 -17.67
C GLY A 222 42.77 -25.78 -17.89
N SER A 223 43.49 -25.54 -16.79
CA SER A 223 44.95 -25.71 -16.75
C SER A 223 45.47 -26.06 -15.35
N THR A 224 45.90 -27.31 -15.17
CA THR A 224 46.96 -27.68 -14.21
C THR A 224 48.30 -27.17 -14.75
N ILE A 225 49.39 -26.87 -14.02
CA ILE A 225 49.92 -27.31 -12.71
C ILE A 225 50.63 -26.06 -12.11
N SER A 226 50.63 -25.75 -10.80
CA SER A 226 51.65 -26.24 -9.85
C SER A 226 51.49 -25.62 -8.45
N SER A 227 52.08 -26.26 -7.44
CA SER A 227 52.10 -25.83 -6.05
C SER A 227 53.27 -24.89 -5.72
N GLU A 228 53.01 -23.83 -4.95
CA GLU A 228 53.94 -23.38 -3.91
C GLU A 228 53.19 -22.64 -2.78
N ALA A 229 53.65 -22.77 -1.53
CA ALA A 229 52.92 -22.32 -0.35
C ALA A 229 53.42 -20.95 0.15
N GLY A 230 52.78 -19.87 -0.29
CA GLY A 230 53.04 -18.50 0.16
C GLY A 230 51.93 -17.95 1.06
N ALA A 231 52.14 -17.92 2.37
CA ALA A 231 51.18 -17.35 3.32
C ALA A 231 51.21 -15.81 3.31
N VAL A 232 50.54 -15.20 2.32
CA VAL A 232 50.34 -13.75 2.26
C VAL A 232 49.15 -13.38 3.15
N THR A 233 49.44 -12.84 4.34
CA THR A 233 48.43 -12.25 5.22
C THR A 233 47.96 -10.91 4.65
N THR A 234 47.01 -10.94 3.72
CA THR A 234 46.33 -9.74 3.24
C THR A 234 45.46 -9.17 4.36
N SER A 235 46.03 -8.29 5.17
CA SER A 235 45.29 -7.47 6.11
C SER A 235 44.37 -6.53 5.34
N CYS A 236 43.11 -6.90 5.18
CA CYS A 236 42.06 -5.98 4.72
C CYS A 236 41.85 -4.94 5.82
N GLY A 237 42.64 -3.85 5.74
CA GLY A 237 42.56 -2.73 6.65
C GLY A 237 41.20 -2.06 6.56
N SER A 238 40.70 -1.59 7.70
CA SER A 238 39.42 -0.91 7.79
C SER A 238 39.47 0.49 7.18
N GLU A 239 39.07 0.61 5.91
CA GLU A 239 38.58 1.87 5.35
C GLU A 239 37.06 1.76 5.17
N VAL A 240 36.34 2.26 6.16
CA VAL A 240 34.88 2.47 6.06
C VAL A 240 34.70 3.73 5.24
N GLU A 241 34.39 3.59 3.95
CA GLU A 241 34.11 4.75 3.09
C GLU A 241 33.01 5.64 3.69
N GLU A 242 33.19 6.95 3.50
CA GLU A 242 32.45 7.98 4.24
C GLU A 242 30.95 8.03 3.91
N HIS A 243 30.21 8.81 4.71
CA HIS A 243 28.75 9.00 4.63
C HIS A 243 28.22 9.04 3.18
N GLY A 244 27.53 7.97 2.79
CA GLY A 244 26.94 7.84 1.46
C GLY A 244 26.06 9.04 1.08
N SER A 245 26.26 9.54 -0.14
CA SER A 245 25.66 10.79 -0.61
C SER A 245 24.13 10.84 -0.40
N GLU A 246 23.63 12.02 -0.02
CA GLU A 246 22.21 12.25 0.27
C GLU A 246 21.30 11.81 -0.89
N LYS A 247 20.20 11.12 -0.55
CA LYS A 247 19.19 10.63 -1.50
C LYS A 247 17.90 11.39 -1.31
N ASN A 248 17.36 11.93 -2.40
CA ASN A 248 16.26 12.90 -2.37
C ASN A 248 14.92 12.21 -2.67
N VAL A 249 13.97 12.28 -1.74
CA VAL A 249 12.58 11.84 -1.92
C VAL A 249 11.69 13.02 -2.30
N LEU A 250 10.80 12.78 -3.26
CA LEU A 250 9.59 13.57 -3.51
C LEU A 250 8.36 12.76 -3.07
N ASP A 251 7.61 13.27 -2.09
CA ASP A 251 6.37 12.67 -1.60
C ASP A 251 5.14 13.34 -2.24
N LEU A 252 4.34 12.56 -2.96
CA LEU A 252 3.15 13.01 -3.71
C LEU A 252 1.87 12.52 -3.02
N TYR A 253 0.93 13.44 -2.77
CA TYR A 253 -0.24 13.17 -1.93
C TYR A 253 0.20 12.76 -0.51
N SER A 254 1.20 13.48 0.01
CA SER A 254 1.95 13.14 1.22
C SER A 254 1.11 13.07 2.50
N GLY A 255 -0.05 13.72 2.49
CA GLY A 255 -0.80 14.03 3.71
C GLY A 255 0.13 14.71 4.73
N CYS A 256 0.08 14.24 5.98
CA CYS A 256 0.96 14.70 7.05
C CYS A 256 2.39 14.14 7.00
N GLY A 257 2.77 13.38 5.96
CA GLY A 257 4.13 12.87 5.74
C GLY A 257 4.44 11.50 6.38
N ALA A 258 3.43 10.69 6.67
CA ALA A 258 3.62 9.41 7.37
C ALA A 258 4.49 8.40 6.59
N MET A 259 4.28 8.30 5.28
CA MET A 259 5.01 7.37 4.41
C MET A 259 6.47 7.83 4.23
N SER A 260 6.69 9.09 3.87
CA SER A 260 8.01 9.71 3.78
C SER A 260 8.78 9.61 5.11
N THR A 261 8.14 9.90 6.25
CA THR A 261 8.74 9.72 7.59
C THR A 261 9.22 8.29 7.81
N GLY A 262 8.35 7.30 7.55
CA GLY A 262 8.72 5.89 7.69
C GLY A 262 9.87 5.50 6.77
N LEU A 263 9.78 5.83 5.48
CA LEU A 263 10.83 5.54 4.49
C LEU A 263 12.19 6.09 4.92
N CYS A 264 12.25 7.36 5.32
CA CYS A 264 13.47 7.99 5.81
C CYS A 264 14.01 7.27 7.06
N LEU A 265 13.19 7.07 8.10
CA LEU A 265 13.62 6.35 9.31
C LEU A 265 14.16 4.94 9.00
N GLY A 266 13.50 4.20 8.10
CA GLY A 266 13.92 2.86 7.69
C GLY A 266 15.25 2.85 6.94
N ALA A 267 15.41 3.77 5.98
CA ALA A 267 16.61 3.84 5.15
C ALA A 267 17.84 4.36 5.91
N ASN A 268 17.63 5.39 6.75
CA ASN A 268 18.67 5.97 7.59
C ASN A 268 19.19 4.96 8.63
N ALA A 269 18.30 4.15 9.23
CA ALA A 269 18.69 3.05 10.13
C ALA A 269 19.47 1.93 9.42
N CYS A 270 19.43 1.88 8.09
CA CYS A 270 20.23 0.98 7.24
C CYS A 270 21.44 1.71 6.60
N GLY A 271 21.84 2.87 7.12
CA GLY A 271 23.04 3.61 6.71
C GLY A 271 22.91 4.41 5.42
N VAL A 272 21.71 4.60 4.87
CA VAL A 272 21.48 5.43 3.67
C VAL A 272 20.80 6.73 4.08
N LYS A 273 21.49 7.87 3.90
CA LYS A 273 20.93 9.21 4.19
C LYS A 273 19.82 9.58 3.20
N LEU A 274 18.59 9.17 3.51
CA LEU A 274 17.38 9.43 2.74
C LEU A 274 16.64 10.62 3.35
N VAL A 275 16.40 11.65 2.55
CA VAL A 275 15.78 12.92 2.98
C VAL A 275 14.56 13.23 2.13
N THR A 276 13.44 13.57 2.77
CA THR A 276 12.25 14.07 2.09
C THR A 276 12.50 15.51 1.68
N LYS A 277 13.00 15.72 0.46
CA LYS A 277 13.41 17.04 0.00
C LYS A 277 12.24 17.87 -0.51
N TRP A 278 11.23 17.22 -1.08
CA TRP A 278 10.00 17.86 -1.53
C TRP A 278 8.75 17.09 -1.10
N ALA A 279 7.66 17.78 -0.78
CA ALA A 279 6.35 17.19 -0.55
C ALA A 279 5.23 18.00 -1.21
N VAL A 280 4.18 17.33 -1.71
CA VAL A 280 3.06 17.93 -2.42
C VAL A 280 1.73 17.37 -1.91
N ASP A 281 0.85 18.25 -1.42
CA ASP A 281 -0.51 17.91 -1.01
C ASP A 281 -1.50 19.05 -1.33
N LEU A 282 -2.80 18.80 -1.11
CA LEU A 282 -3.91 19.73 -1.32
C LEU A 282 -4.63 20.10 -0.01
N ASN A 283 -4.21 19.55 1.14
CA ASN A 283 -4.68 19.95 2.47
C ASN A 283 -3.63 20.80 3.21
N GLN A 284 -3.96 22.05 3.53
CA GLN A 284 -3.05 22.99 4.20
C GLN A 284 -2.56 22.46 5.55
N TYR A 285 -3.44 21.92 6.40
CA TYR A 285 -3.09 21.43 7.73
C TYR A 285 -2.18 20.20 7.69
N ALA A 286 -2.32 19.38 6.64
CA ALA A 286 -1.44 18.26 6.36
C ALA A 286 -0.03 18.74 5.97
N CYS A 287 0.05 19.74 5.06
CA CYS A 287 1.30 20.43 4.72
C CYS A 287 1.97 21.09 5.94
N GLU A 288 1.22 21.80 6.78
CA GLU A 288 1.72 22.44 8.01
C GLU A 288 2.27 21.42 9.02
N SER A 289 1.57 20.29 9.19
CA SER A 289 2.03 19.19 10.06
C SER A 289 3.30 18.55 9.53
N LEU A 290 3.40 18.34 8.21
CA LEU A 290 4.62 17.83 7.59
C LEU A 290 5.77 18.84 7.79
N LYS A 291 5.55 20.15 7.58
CA LYS A 291 6.58 21.19 7.75
C LYS A 291 7.07 21.32 9.19
N LEU A 292 6.18 21.17 10.17
CA LEU A 292 6.51 21.20 11.59
C LEU A 292 7.38 20.00 12.00
N ASN A 293 7.18 18.84 11.38
CA ASN A 293 7.98 17.66 11.67
C ASN A 293 9.27 17.59 10.85
N HIS A 294 9.27 18.09 9.61
CA HIS A 294 10.41 18.08 8.67
C HIS A 294 10.67 19.50 8.14
N PRO A 295 11.29 20.39 8.93
CA PRO A 295 11.52 21.79 8.55
C PRO A 295 12.42 21.94 7.30
N GLU A 296 13.22 20.93 6.95
CA GLU A 296 14.09 20.87 5.77
C GLU A 296 13.35 20.58 4.45
N THR A 297 12.12 20.04 4.51
CA THR A 297 11.33 19.66 3.33
C THR A 297 10.74 20.90 2.65
N GLU A 298 10.92 21.03 1.34
CA GLU A 298 10.22 22.05 0.54
C GLU A 298 8.80 21.58 0.24
N ILE A 299 7.79 22.24 0.82
CA ILE A 299 6.39 21.81 0.70
C ILE A 299 5.65 22.73 -0.25
N ARG A 300 4.88 22.13 -1.15
CA ARG A 300 3.94 22.86 -2.01
C ARG A 300 2.51 22.41 -1.79
N TRP A 301 1.74 23.28 -1.14
CA TRP A 301 0.30 23.18 -1.10
C TRP A 301 -0.29 23.69 -2.42
N LYS A 302 -1.13 22.88 -3.07
CA LYS A 302 -1.89 23.29 -4.26
C LYS A 302 -3.25 23.84 -3.85
N GLY A 303 -3.33 25.10 -3.44
CA GLY A 303 -4.59 25.68 -2.95
C GLY A 303 -4.65 27.19 -2.71
N TYR A 304 -3.70 27.98 -3.21
CA TYR A 304 -3.73 29.45 -3.08
C TYR A 304 -5.08 30.04 -3.53
N GLY A 305 -5.77 30.72 -2.61
CA GLY A 305 -6.93 31.55 -2.94
C GLY A 305 -6.48 32.88 -3.57
N PRO A 306 -7.35 33.60 -4.32
CA PRO A 306 -6.98 34.84 -5.00
C PRO A 306 -6.33 35.91 -4.10
N GLU A 307 -6.69 35.92 -2.82
CA GLU A 307 -6.12 36.74 -1.75
C GLU A 307 -4.68 36.39 -1.33
N GLU A 308 -4.22 35.17 -1.57
CA GLU A 308 -2.84 34.71 -1.32
C GLU A 308 -2.06 34.46 -2.62
N ASP A 309 -2.72 34.50 -3.77
CA ASP A 309 -2.14 34.30 -5.10
C ASP A 309 -1.37 35.56 -5.54
N THR A 310 -0.26 35.87 -4.86
CA THR A 310 0.57 37.09 -5.07
C THR A 310 1.38 37.06 -6.37
N TRP A 311 0.87 36.41 -7.41
CA TRP A 311 1.48 36.36 -8.74
C TRP A 311 1.13 37.62 -9.51
N GLU A 312 1.95 38.65 -9.31
CA GLU A 312 2.11 39.70 -10.32
C GLU A 312 2.27 39.06 -11.71
N PRO A 313 1.40 39.39 -12.69
CA PRO A 313 1.51 38.85 -14.04
C PRO A 313 2.92 39.06 -14.62
N GLN A 314 3.36 38.16 -15.50
CA GLN A 314 4.70 38.23 -16.10
C GLN A 314 5.01 39.61 -16.71
N ASP A 315 3.99 40.27 -17.28
CA ASP A 315 4.07 41.63 -17.84
C ASP A 315 4.33 42.71 -16.76
N GLY A 316 3.72 42.57 -15.57
CA GLY A 316 3.97 43.45 -14.41
C GLY A 316 5.38 43.28 -13.84
N LEU A 317 5.93 42.06 -13.93
CA LEU A 317 7.30 41.73 -13.51
C LEU A 317 8.37 42.08 -14.56
N SER A 318 8.00 42.65 -15.71
CA SER A 318 8.92 43.03 -16.79
C SER A 318 10.05 43.97 -16.34
N ALA A 319 9.78 44.89 -15.41
CA ALA A 319 10.78 45.78 -14.81
C ALA A 319 11.71 45.11 -13.77
N CYS A 320 11.45 43.84 -13.41
CA CYS A 320 12.13 43.11 -12.35
C CYS A 320 13.03 41.94 -12.84
N GLN A 321 13.42 41.91 -14.12
CA GLN A 321 14.21 40.81 -14.72
C GLN A 321 15.44 40.39 -13.90
N GLU A 322 16.23 41.31 -13.37
CA GLU A 322 17.40 40.98 -12.53
C GLU A 322 17.04 40.41 -11.15
N LYS A 323 15.83 40.69 -10.62
CA LYS A 323 15.31 39.99 -9.42
C LYS A 323 14.84 38.58 -9.78
N LEU A 324 14.11 38.43 -10.88
CA LEU A 324 13.66 37.13 -11.40
C LEU A 324 14.84 36.18 -11.65
N LYS A 325 15.87 36.66 -12.35
CA LYS A 325 17.11 35.91 -12.61
C LYS A 325 17.79 35.47 -11.31
N LYS A 326 17.93 36.36 -10.32
CA LYS A 326 18.53 36.03 -9.01
C LYS A 326 17.68 35.04 -8.21
N PHE A 327 16.35 35.10 -8.32
CA PHE A 327 15.45 34.11 -7.74
C PHE A 327 15.58 32.74 -8.42
N VAL A 328 15.61 32.69 -9.76
CA VAL A 328 15.75 31.44 -10.53
C VAL A 328 17.12 30.80 -10.31
N SER A 329 18.22 31.55 -10.38
CA SER A 329 19.58 31.03 -10.09
C SER A 329 19.66 30.44 -8.68
N ARG A 330 19.25 31.19 -7.65
CA ARG A 330 19.22 30.70 -6.27
C ARG A 330 18.29 29.49 -6.10
N GLY A 331 17.13 29.50 -6.75
CA GLY A 331 16.16 28.41 -6.68
C GLY A 331 16.69 27.11 -7.32
N TYR A 332 17.44 27.24 -8.41
CA TYR A 332 18.14 26.13 -9.07
C TYR A 332 19.30 25.60 -8.21
N GLU A 333 20.16 26.49 -7.71
CA GLU A 333 21.30 26.18 -6.83
C GLU A 333 20.84 25.48 -5.53
N SER A 334 19.80 26.01 -4.87
CA SER A 334 19.20 25.45 -3.65
C SER A 334 18.23 24.29 -3.89
N LYS A 335 17.97 23.93 -5.16
CA LYS A 335 17.01 22.89 -5.59
C LYS A 335 15.61 23.02 -4.95
N ILE A 336 15.03 24.24 -4.96
CA ILE A 336 13.70 24.50 -4.38
C ILE A 336 12.55 23.82 -5.13
N LEU A 337 12.84 23.27 -6.30
CA LEU A 337 11.95 22.45 -7.13
C LEU A 337 12.72 21.25 -7.69
N PRO A 338 12.07 20.08 -7.85
CA PRO A 338 12.67 18.94 -8.51
C PRO A 338 12.78 19.18 -10.03
N LEU A 339 13.86 18.69 -10.62
CA LEU A 339 14.07 18.59 -12.06
C LEU A 339 14.40 17.13 -12.40
N PRO A 340 14.30 16.71 -13.68
CA PRO A 340 14.68 15.36 -14.09
C PRO A 340 16.12 15.03 -13.64
N GLY A 341 16.28 13.90 -12.96
CA GLY A 341 17.57 13.49 -12.37
C GLY A 341 17.94 14.11 -11.02
N THR A 342 17.16 15.03 -10.43
CA THR A 342 17.40 15.52 -9.05
C THR A 342 16.65 14.73 -7.96
N VAL A 343 15.76 13.82 -8.36
CA VAL A 343 14.94 13.00 -7.47
C VAL A 343 15.44 11.56 -7.54
N ASP A 344 15.89 11.01 -6.42
CA ASP A 344 16.28 9.59 -6.35
C ASP A 344 15.05 8.69 -6.21
N VAL A 345 14.05 9.14 -5.45
CA VAL A 345 12.85 8.35 -5.08
C VAL A 345 11.58 9.20 -5.21
N ILE A 346 10.55 8.69 -5.86
CA ILE A 346 9.18 9.21 -5.72
C ILE A 346 8.39 8.23 -4.86
N CYS A 347 7.70 8.73 -3.83
CA CYS A 347 6.63 7.99 -3.16
C CYS A 347 5.29 8.72 -3.32
N GLY A 348 4.18 8.00 -3.18
CA GLY A 348 2.87 8.64 -3.10
C GLY A 348 1.67 7.70 -3.06
N GLY A 349 0.56 8.19 -2.52
CA GLY A 349 -0.72 7.49 -2.42
C GLY A 349 -1.80 8.15 -3.28
N PRO A 350 -1.79 8.00 -4.62
CA PRO A 350 -2.72 8.69 -5.50
C PRO A 350 -4.18 8.33 -5.19
N PRO A 351 -5.03 9.29 -4.79
CA PRO A 351 -6.38 8.98 -4.30
C PRO A 351 -7.28 8.50 -5.43
N CYS A 352 -7.69 7.23 -5.37
CA CYS A 352 -8.62 6.59 -6.28
C CYS A 352 -10.00 6.44 -5.62
N GLN A 353 -10.74 7.54 -5.46
CA GLN A 353 -12.01 7.52 -4.74
C GLN A 353 -13.16 6.88 -5.54
N GLY A 354 -13.00 6.70 -6.86
CA GLY A 354 -14.01 6.11 -7.73
C GLY A 354 -14.25 4.62 -7.44
N ILE A 355 -13.18 3.88 -7.11
CA ILE A 355 -13.22 2.41 -6.91
C ILE A 355 -13.69 1.97 -5.52
N SER A 356 -13.47 2.81 -4.50
CA SER A 356 -13.64 2.46 -3.08
C SER A 356 -15.03 1.91 -2.76
N GLY A 357 -15.11 0.88 -1.92
CA GLY A 357 -16.38 0.34 -1.40
C GLY A 357 -17.34 1.36 -0.75
N PHE A 358 -16.87 2.56 -0.38
CA PHE A 358 -17.72 3.66 0.12
C PHE A 358 -18.40 4.49 -0.99
N ASN A 359 -17.91 4.42 -2.24
CA ASN A 359 -18.53 5.12 -3.36
C ASN A 359 -19.74 4.34 -3.88
N ARG A 360 -20.91 4.97 -3.92
CA ARG A 360 -22.17 4.36 -4.38
C ARG A 360 -22.26 4.23 -5.91
N PHE A 361 -21.62 5.12 -6.64
CA PHE A 361 -21.67 5.19 -8.10
C PHE A 361 -20.28 4.97 -8.66
N ARG A 362 -19.98 3.72 -9.05
CA ARG A 362 -18.64 3.28 -9.46
C ARG A 362 -18.67 2.84 -10.92
N ASN A 363 -17.91 3.54 -11.77
CA ASN A 363 -17.79 3.17 -13.18
C ASN A 363 -16.91 1.90 -13.31
N LYS A 364 -17.53 0.76 -13.62
CA LYS A 364 -16.82 -0.51 -13.86
C LYS A 364 -16.22 -0.56 -15.25
N ASP A 365 -16.94 -0.06 -16.24
CA ASP A 365 -16.69 -0.27 -17.67
C ASP A 365 -15.51 0.60 -18.17
N ASN A 366 -15.30 1.76 -17.55
CA ASN A 366 -14.08 2.55 -17.72
C ASN A 366 -13.67 3.26 -16.41
N PRO A 367 -12.91 2.60 -15.52
CA PRO A 367 -12.55 3.16 -14.22
C PRO A 367 -11.62 4.40 -14.31
N LEU A 368 -10.86 4.58 -15.40
CA LEU A 368 -10.00 5.76 -15.60
C LEU A 368 -10.75 6.99 -16.10
N ALA A 369 -11.95 6.83 -16.67
CA ALA A 369 -12.82 7.94 -17.05
C ALA A 369 -13.50 8.62 -15.84
N ASP A 370 -13.49 7.99 -14.66
CA ASP A 370 -13.93 8.66 -13.41
C ASP A 370 -12.89 9.69 -12.97
N GLU A 371 -13.28 10.97 -12.94
CA GLU A 371 -12.48 12.09 -12.44
C GLU A 371 -11.81 11.79 -11.09
N LYS A 372 -12.48 11.02 -10.22
CA LYS A 372 -12.01 10.60 -8.89
C LYS A 372 -10.81 9.65 -8.89
N ASN A 373 -10.41 9.13 -10.06
CA ASN A 373 -9.29 8.21 -10.21
C ASN A 373 -8.14 8.83 -11.03
N LYS A 374 -8.33 10.02 -11.64
CA LYS A 374 -7.32 10.68 -12.49
C LYS A 374 -6.00 11.01 -11.79
N GLN A 375 -5.96 11.07 -10.46
CA GLN A 375 -4.71 11.28 -9.72
C GLN A 375 -3.69 10.14 -9.93
N LEU A 376 -4.14 8.93 -10.28
CA LEU A 376 -3.26 7.85 -10.68
C LEU A 376 -2.51 8.15 -12.01
N VAL A 377 -3.19 8.81 -12.95
CA VAL A 377 -2.58 9.26 -14.22
C VAL A 377 -1.56 10.37 -13.93
N VAL A 378 -1.95 11.37 -13.13
CA VAL A 378 -1.06 12.48 -12.72
C VAL A 378 0.20 11.99 -12.01
N PHE A 379 0.08 11.01 -11.10
CA PHE A 379 1.23 10.38 -10.45
C PHE A 379 2.18 9.74 -11.48
N MET A 380 1.64 8.94 -12.40
CA MET A 380 2.43 8.26 -13.43
C MET A 380 3.06 9.22 -14.45
N ASP A 381 2.43 10.36 -14.74
CA ASP A 381 2.98 11.39 -15.61
C ASP A 381 4.11 12.19 -14.92
N ILE A 382 4.03 12.41 -13.60
CA ILE A 382 5.14 12.99 -12.81
C ILE A 382 6.33 12.03 -12.74
N VAL A 383 6.08 10.72 -12.56
CA VAL A 383 7.12 9.68 -12.65
C VAL A 383 7.75 9.65 -14.05
N ALA A 384 6.95 9.77 -15.12
CA ALA A 384 7.43 9.83 -16.50
C ALA A 384 8.32 11.05 -16.78
N TYR A 385 8.00 12.20 -16.18
CA TYR A 385 8.75 13.44 -16.35
C TYR A 385 10.05 13.47 -15.53
N LEU A 386 9.99 13.16 -14.23
CA LEU A 386 11.15 13.30 -13.33
C LEU A 386 12.12 12.12 -13.39
N ARG A 387 11.63 10.94 -13.81
CA ARG A 387 12.39 9.70 -14.00
C ARG A 387 13.29 9.34 -12.80
N PRO A 388 12.73 9.20 -11.58
CA PRO A 388 13.50 8.80 -10.41
C PRO A 388 14.08 7.39 -10.58
N LYS A 389 15.10 7.07 -9.77
CA LYS A 389 15.69 5.73 -9.69
C LYS A 389 14.69 4.71 -9.13
N PHE A 390 13.91 5.12 -8.13
CA PHE A 390 12.91 4.30 -7.45
C PHE A 390 11.54 4.98 -7.39
N VAL A 391 10.49 4.17 -7.40
CA VAL A 391 9.10 4.58 -7.23
C VAL A 391 8.46 3.68 -6.18
N LEU A 392 7.73 4.26 -5.22
CA LEU A 392 6.83 3.53 -4.32
C LEU A 392 5.42 4.12 -4.39
N MET A 393 4.49 3.39 -4.99
CA MET A 393 3.07 3.75 -4.97
C MET A 393 2.33 2.96 -3.90
N GLU A 394 1.58 3.63 -3.02
CA GLU A 394 0.61 2.99 -2.10
C GLU A 394 -0.81 3.08 -2.68
N ASN A 395 -1.64 2.07 -2.39
CA ASN A 395 -3.10 2.24 -2.47
C ASN A 395 -3.90 1.23 -1.64
N VAL A 396 -5.22 1.45 -1.58
CA VAL A 396 -6.19 0.51 -1.02
C VAL A 396 -6.28 -0.78 -1.83
N VAL A 397 -6.57 -1.91 -1.17
CA VAL A 397 -6.74 -3.23 -1.82
C VAL A 397 -7.86 -3.25 -2.88
N ASP A 398 -8.83 -2.33 -2.81
CA ASP A 398 -9.81 -2.14 -3.88
C ASP A 398 -9.16 -1.86 -5.26
N ILE A 399 -7.91 -1.38 -5.34
CA ILE A 399 -7.20 -1.10 -6.61
C ILE A 399 -6.90 -2.36 -7.42
N VAL A 400 -6.72 -3.51 -6.74
CA VAL A 400 -6.51 -4.85 -7.34
C VAL A 400 -7.77 -5.72 -7.30
N ARG A 401 -8.90 -5.19 -6.83
CA ARG A 401 -10.17 -5.93 -6.70
C ARG A 401 -11.31 -5.35 -7.54
N PHE A 402 -11.36 -4.05 -7.72
CA PHE A 402 -12.42 -3.39 -8.48
C PHE A 402 -12.15 -3.52 -9.99
N SER A 403 -13.14 -4.01 -10.74
CA SER A 403 -13.08 -4.24 -12.19
C SER A 403 -11.81 -5.01 -12.62
N GLY A 404 -11.66 -6.26 -12.12
CA GLY A 404 -10.46 -7.08 -12.37
C GLY A 404 -9.15 -6.50 -11.83
N GLY A 405 -9.21 -5.48 -10.95
CA GLY A 405 -8.02 -4.75 -10.52
C GLY A 405 -7.43 -3.85 -11.62
N PHE A 406 -8.24 -3.40 -12.59
CA PHE A 406 -7.83 -2.61 -13.75
C PHE A 406 -6.92 -1.42 -13.42
N LEU A 407 -7.15 -0.70 -12.31
CA LEU A 407 -6.27 0.41 -11.90
C LEU A 407 -4.90 -0.07 -11.41
N GLY A 408 -4.83 -1.24 -10.77
CA GLY A 408 -3.57 -1.89 -10.40
C GLY A 408 -2.81 -2.38 -11.64
N ARG A 409 -3.52 -3.03 -12.58
CA ARG A 409 -2.98 -3.45 -13.89
C ARG A 409 -2.42 -2.25 -14.67
N TYR A 410 -3.19 -1.15 -14.76
CA TYR A 410 -2.75 0.12 -15.37
C TYR A 410 -1.50 0.70 -14.71
N ALA A 411 -1.45 0.75 -13.37
CA ALA A 411 -0.32 1.32 -12.64
C ALA A 411 0.98 0.54 -12.89
N LEU A 412 0.91 -0.79 -12.81
CA LEU A 412 2.00 -1.71 -13.12
C LEU A 412 2.43 -1.58 -14.59
N GLY A 413 1.46 -1.52 -15.51
CA GLY A 413 1.67 -1.30 -16.94
C GLY A 413 2.35 0.01 -17.30
N ARG A 414 1.98 1.12 -16.65
CA ARG A 414 2.64 2.42 -16.85
C ARG A 414 4.10 2.38 -16.40
N LEU A 415 4.43 1.69 -15.32
CA LEU A 415 5.83 1.53 -14.88
C LEU A 415 6.64 0.64 -15.84
N VAL A 416 6.11 -0.52 -16.23
CA VAL A 416 6.76 -1.41 -17.22
C VAL A 416 6.95 -0.71 -18.57
N GLY A 417 5.92 -0.07 -19.10
CA GLY A 417 5.95 0.70 -20.36
C GLY A 417 6.72 2.02 -20.29
N MET A 418 7.16 2.45 -19.10
CA MET A 418 8.18 3.49 -18.94
C MET A 418 9.60 2.92 -18.90
N GLY A 419 9.77 1.59 -18.82
CA GLY A 419 11.07 0.93 -18.75
C GLY A 419 11.57 0.61 -17.33
N TYR A 420 10.69 0.62 -16.32
CA TYR A 420 11.05 0.22 -14.95
C TYR A 420 11.00 -1.30 -14.77
N GLN A 421 11.91 -1.84 -13.97
CA GLN A 421 11.66 -3.06 -13.20
C GLN A 421 10.53 -2.79 -12.21
N THR A 422 9.66 -3.76 -11.97
CA THR A 422 8.46 -3.56 -11.13
C THR A 422 8.11 -4.78 -10.30
N ARG A 423 7.37 -4.55 -9.22
CA ARG A 423 6.91 -5.59 -8.28
C ARG A 423 5.74 -5.01 -7.46
N MET A 424 4.74 -5.84 -7.14
CA MET A 424 3.53 -5.43 -6.43
C MET A 424 3.24 -6.40 -5.26
N GLY A 425 3.06 -5.86 -4.05
CA GLY A 425 2.84 -6.63 -2.84
C GLY A 425 1.72 -6.08 -1.96
N MET A 426 1.03 -6.96 -1.25
CA MET A 426 0.00 -6.64 -0.27
C MET A 426 0.51 -6.89 1.15
N MET A 427 0.56 -5.84 1.96
CA MET A 427 1.10 -5.86 3.32
C MET A 427 0.02 -5.46 4.33
N ALA A 428 -0.07 -6.19 5.45
CA ALA A 428 -0.99 -5.90 6.54
C ALA A 428 -0.26 -5.17 7.68
N ALA A 429 -0.73 -4.00 8.08
CA ALA A 429 -0.01 -3.14 9.03
C ALA A 429 0.29 -3.79 10.39
N GLY A 430 -0.59 -4.66 10.90
CA GLY A 430 -0.38 -5.36 12.17
C GLY A 430 0.77 -6.35 12.16
N ALA A 431 1.13 -6.90 11.00
CA ALA A 431 2.28 -7.80 10.82
C ALA A 431 3.63 -7.11 11.07
N TYR A 432 3.64 -5.78 11.23
CA TYR A 432 4.80 -4.94 11.50
C TYR A 432 4.68 -4.20 12.85
N GLY A 433 3.94 -4.80 13.81
CA GLY A 433 3.87 -4.34 15.19
C GLY A 433 2.84 -3.24 15.43
N LEU A 434 1.57 -3.48 15.03
CA LEU A 434 0.45 -2.57 15.35
C LEU A 434 -0.85 -3.33 15.69
N PRO A 435 -1.66 -2.85 16.64
CA PRO A 435 -2.98 -3.41 16.94
C PRO A 435 -4.07 -3.01 15.93
N GLN A 436 -3.77 -3.11 14.63
CA GLN A 436 -4.72 -2.86 13.54
C GLN A 436 -4.55 -3.81 12.34
N PHE A 437 -5.66 -4.11 11.65
CA PHE A 437 -5.66 -4.95 10.44
C PHE A 437 -5.82 -4.13 9.14
N ARG A 438 -4.96 -3.12 8.95
CA ARG A 438 -4.96 -2.26 7.75
C ARG A 438 -4.10 -2.89 6.65
N MET A 439 -4.72 -3.63 5.73
CA MET A 439 -4.05 -4.13 4.51
C MET A 439 -3.96 -3.05 3.42
N ARG A 440 -2.84 -2.99 2.71
CA ARG A 440 -2.56 -2.07 1.59
C ARG A 440 -1.74 -2.72 0.49
N VAL A 441 -1.90 -2.22 -0.73
CA VAL A 441 -1.09 -2.54 -1.91
C VAL A 441 0.07 -1.55 -1.98
N PHE A 442 1.27 -2.07 -2.20
CA PHE A 442 2.47 -1.30 -2.47
C PHE A 442 3.06 -1.76 -3.80
N MET A 443 3.40 -0.83 -4.69
CA MET A 443 4.09 -1.13 -5.95
C MET A 443 5.47 -0.49 -5.94
N TRP A 444 6.50 -1.32 -6.07
CA TRP A 444 7.87 -0.88 -6.35
C TRP A 444 8.07 -0.69 -7.86
N GLY A 445 8.73 0.39 -8.22
CA GLY A 445 9.42 0.55 -9.49
C GLY A 445 10.91 0.84 -9.25
N ALA A 446 11.80 0.28 -10.06
CA ALA A 446 13.23 0.60 -10.07
C ALA A 446 13.75 0.70 -11.51
N LEU A 447 14.66 1.61 -11.83
CA LEU A 447 15.27 1.64 -13.17
C LEU A 447 16.07 0.35 -13.43
N LEU A 448 16.23 -0.05 -14.70
CA LEU A 448 17.01 -1.25 -15.08
C LEU A 448 18.46 -1.25 -14.54
N THR A 449 19.01 -0.07 -14.24
CA THR A 449 20.38 0.11 -13.70
C THR A 449 20.51 -0.21 -12.22
N GLU A 450 19.41 -0.29 -11.47
CA GLU A 450 19.39 -0.51 -10.01
C GLU A 450 18.95 -1.95 -9.65
N ARG A 451 19.11 -2.38 -8.40
CA ARG A 451 18.45 -3.62 -7.90
C ARG A 451 17.01 -3.26 -7.48
N LEU A 452 16.03 -4.08 -7.84
CA LEU A 452 14.62 -3.88 -7.47
C LEU A 452 14.41 -4.20 -5.97
N PRO A 453 13.78 -3.31 -5.17
CA PRO A 453 13.55 -3.60 -3.76
C PRO A 453 12.67 -4.83 -3.52
N GLN A 454 12.85 -5.44 -2.36
CA GLN A 454 12.14 -6.63 -1.92
C GLN A 454 10.97 -6.21 -1.01
N TYR A 455 10.10 -7.13 -0.60
CA TYR A 455 9.18 -6.88 0.50
C TYR A 455 9.72 -7.46 1.81
N PRO A 456 9.71 -6.67 2.90
CA PRO A 456 10.07 -7.18 4.22
C PRO A 456 8.98 -8.16 4.67
N LEU A 457 9.39 -9.34 5.10
CA LEU A 457 8.48 -10.33 5.69
C LEU A 457 7.84 -9.82 7.00
N PRO A 458 6.70 -10.39 7.41
CA PRO A 458 6.11 -10.15 8.73
C PRO A 458 7.10 -10.28 9.88
N THR A 459 6.97 -9.44 10.90
CA THR A 459 7.74 -9.55 12.16
C THR A 459 6.86 -9.90 13.36
N HIS A 460 5.55 -9.75 13.23
CA HIS A 460 4.55 -10.03 14.27
C HIS A 460 3.43 -10.91 13.74
N ASN A 461 2.82 -11.71 14.62
CA ASN A 461 1.56 -12.40 14.38
C ASN A 461 0.41 -11.40 14.14
N VAL A 462 -0.67 -11.89 13.51
CA VAL A 462 -1.89 -11.10 13.27
C VAL A 462 -3.14 -11.89 13.67
N VAL A 463 -4.00 -11.24 14.46
CA VAL A 463 -5.27 -11.80 14.97
C VAL A 463 -6.27 -12.17 13.85
N VAL A 464 -6.14 -11.54 12.68
CA VAL A 464 -7.03 -11.67 11.52
C VAL A 464 -6.19 -11.77 10.25
N ARG A 465 -6.58 -12.63 9.31
CA ARG A 465 -6.12 -12.60 7.91
C ARG A 465 -7.17 -11.91 7.03
N GLY A 466 -6.71 -11.21 5.99
CA GLY A 466 -7.57 -10.44 5.10
C GLY A 466 -7.97 -11.24 3.87
N VAL A 467 -9.15 -10.95 3.30
CA VAL A 467 -9.57 -11.53 2.02
C VAL A 467 -8.79 -10.85 0.89
N VAL A 468 -7.83 -11.58 0.32
CA VAL A 468 -7.08 -11.21 -0.88
C VAL A 468 -7.85 -11.67 -2.13
N PRO A 469 -7.84 -10.93 -3.26
CA PRO A 469 -8.39 -11.44 -4.51
C PRO A 469 -7.53 -12.58 -5.06
N THR A 470 -8.11 -13.72 -5.43
CA THR A 470 -7.40 -14.90 -5.95
C THR A 470 -6.51 -14.57 -7.14
N GLU A 471 -6.93 -13.65 -8.02
CA GLU A 471 -6.15 -13.11 -9.15
C GLU A 471 -4.79 -12.50 -8.77
N PHE A 472 -4.58 -12.17 -7.48
CA PHE A 472 -3.38 -11.53 -6.94
C PHE A 472 -2.91 -12.19 -5.63
N GLU A 473 -3.30 -13.44 -5.36
CA GLU A 473 -2.95 -14.17 -4.13
C GLU A 473 -1.43 -14.32 -3.95
N SER A 474 -0.72 -14.59 -5.06
CA SER A 474 0.74 -14.63 -5.21
C SER A 474 1.48 -13.31 -4.92
N ASN A 475 0.75 -12.24 -4.57
CA ASN A 475 1.28 -10.94 -4.23
C ASN A 475 1.13 -10.64 -2.73
N THR A 476 0.64 -11.58 -1.92
CA THR A 476 0.52 -11.42 -0.46
C THR A 476 1.88 -11.48 0.21
N VAL A 477 2.26 -10.47 0.99
CA VAL A 477 3.54 -10.48 1.74
C VAL A 477 3.34 -11.24 3.05
N ALA A 478 3.69 -12.52 3.02
CA ALA A 478 3.58 -13.48 4.13
C ALA A 478 4.71 -14.52 4.05
N TYR A 479 4.81 -15.38 5.07
CA TYR A 479 5.59 -16.61 4.98
C TYR A 479 4.74 -17.74 4.37
N ASP A 480 5.39 -18.71 3.74
CA ASP A 480 4.74 -19.90 3.20
C ASP A 480 4.05 -20.75 4.29
N GLU A 481 3.00 -21.47 3.89
CA GLU A 481 2.21 -22.24 4.84
C GLU A 481 2.97 -23.46 5.38
N GLY A 482 2.95 -23.66 6.70
CA GLY A 482 3.71 -24.71 7.39
C GLY A 482 5.11 -24.30 7.87
N CYS A 483 5.62 -23.14 7.46
CA CYS A 483 6.88 -22.62 7.98
C CYS A 483 6.76 -22.24 9.47
N ASN A 484 7.60 -22.82 10.32
CA ASN A 484 7.68 -22.48 11.75
C ASN A 484 8.63 -21.28 11.95
N VAL A 485 8.07 -20.11 12.26
CA VAL A 485 8.79 -18.83 12.31
C VAL A 485 8.62 -18.17 13.68
N GLY A 486 9.72 -17.70 14.27
CA GLY A 486 9.74 -16.99 15.55
C GLY A 486 9.24 -15.55 15.46
N LEU A 487 7.97 -15.35 15.08
CA LEU A 487 7.34 -14.03 15.05
C LEU A 487 7.07 -13.50 16.47
N LYS A 488 7.14 -12.18 16.63
CA LYS A 488 6.65 -11.51 17.85
C LYS A 488 5.14 -11.72 17.99
N THR A 489 4.64 -11.68 19.22
CA THR A 489 3.21 -11.73 19.49
C THR A 489 2.47 -10.58 18.82
N GLU A 490 1.22 -10.82 18.44
CA GLU A 490 0.27 -9.79 18.06
C GLU A 490 0.14 -8.71 19.16
N LEU A 491 -0.24 -7.49 18.76
CA LEU A 491 -0.55 -6.40 19.67
C LEU A 491 -2.06 -6.15 19.71
N PHE A 492 -2.56 -5.72 20.87
CA PHE A 492 -3.93 -5.30 21.10
C PHE A 492 -4.02 -3.82 21.52
N LEU A 493 -5.24 -3.28 21.64
CA LEU A 493 -5.46 -1.87 22.01
C LEU A 493 -4.77 -1.49 23.33
N GLY A 494 -4.76 -2.39 24.32
CA GLY A 494 -4.04 -2.19 25.59
C GLY A 494 -2.57 -1.88 25.37
N ASP A 495 -1.89 -2.63 24.51
CA ASP A 495 -0.46 -2.46 24.23
C ASP A 495 -0.13 -1.09 23.65
N ALA A 496 -1.08 -0.44 22.96
CA ALA A 496 -0.87 0.88 22.35
C ALA A 496 -1.27 2.08 23.22
N ILE A 497 -2.21 1.96 24.16
CA ILE A 497 -2.80 3.15 24.82
C ILE A 497 -2.98 3.06 26.35
N SER A 498 -2.50 2.01 27.04
CA SER A 498 -2.75 1.84 28.48
C SER A 498 -2.01 2.82 29.41
N ASP A 499 -0.92 3.44 28.96
CA ASP A 499 -0.15 4.47 29.70
C ASP A 499 -0.71 5.90 29.54
N LEU A 500 -1.74 6.09 28.71
CA LEU A 500 -2.27 7.42 28.41
C LEU A 500 -3.20 7.93 29.54
N PRO A 501 -3.08 9.22 29.93
CA PRO A 501 -3.84 9.79 31.03
C PRO A 501 -5.33 9.91 30.68
N PRO A 502 -6.24 9.84 31.66
CA PRO A 502 -7.67 10.00 31.39
C PRO A 502 -8.01 11.44 30.97
N VAL A 503 -8.87 11.58 29.96
CA VAL A 503 -9.37 12.86 29.46
C VAL A 503 -10.86 12.83 29.16
N GLU A 504 -11.53 13.97 29.31
CA GLU A 504 -12.96 14.14 29.06
C GLU A 504 -13.30 14.35 27.57
N ASN A 505 -14.58 14.19 27.22
CA ASN A 505 -15.11 14.47 25.87
C ASN A 505 -14.87 15.92 25.39
N ASN A 506 -14.57 16.86 26.28
CA ASN A 506 -14.37 18.29 26.01
C ASN A 506 -12.89 18.71 25.93
N GLU A 507 -11.93 17.78 25.98
CA GLU A 507 -10.50 18.11 26.19
C GLU A 507 -9.93 19.06 25.11
N ALA A 508 -9.33 20.14 25.61
CA ALA A 508 -8.92 21.31 24.84
C ALA A 508 -7.40 21.50 24.76
N ARG A 509 -6.63 20.85 25.63
CA ARG A 509 -5.16 20.95 25.69
C ARG A 509 -4.52 20.19 24.52
N ASP A 510 -3.76 20.90 23.69
CA ASP A 510 -2.97 20.28 22.62
C ASP A 510 -1.70 19.58 23.13
N GLU A 511 -1.23 19.96 24.32
CA GLU A 511 -0.03 19.42 24.98
C GLU A 511 -0.32 19.17 26.47
N MET A 512 0.13 18.04 27.02
CA MET A 512 -0.02 17.67 28.45
C MET A 512 1.06 16.65 28.88
N PRO A 513 1.31 16.40 30.17
CA PRO A 513 2.19 15.30 30.61
C PRO A 513 1.48 13.94 30.54
N TYR A 514 2.22 12.85 30.29
CA TYR A 514 1.68 11.47 30.26
C TYR A 514 1.08 11.01 31.60
N GLY A 515 1.60 11.51 32.73
CA GLY A 515 1.17 11.08 34.08
C GLY A 515 1.64 9.68 34.50
N SER A 516 2.09 8.83 33.57
CA SER A 516 2.69 7.52 33.87
C SER A 516 3.83 7.16 32.91
N GLU A 517 4.69 6.23 33.33
CA GLU A 517 5.71 5.60 32.49
C GLU A 517 5.08 4.59 31.51
N PRO A 518 5.71 4.28 30.36
CA PRO A 518 5.23 3.26 29.44
C PRO A 518 5.19 1.87 30.11
N GLY A 519 4.15 1.08 29.82
CA GLY A 519 3.95 -0.26 30.38
C GLY A 519 4.28 -1.42 29.44
N THR A 520 4.54 -1.17 28.15
CA THR A 520 4.77 -2.20 27.11
C THR A 520 5.95 -1.84 26.19
N GLU A 521 6.52 -2.83 25.49
CA GLU A 521 7.57 -2.61 24.48
C GLU A 521 7.13 -1.56 23.43
N PHE A 522 5.87 -1.63 22.99
CA PHE A 522 5.29 -0.67 22.07
C PHE A 522 5.25 0.75 22.66
N GLN A 523 4.81 0.90 23.92
CA GLN A 523 4.73 2.21 24.57
C GLN A 523 6.13 2.80 24.83
N HIS A 524 7.13 1.97 25.17
CA HIS A 524 8.52 2.39 25.24
C HIS A 524 9.03 2.88 23.88
N PHE A 525 8.79 2.14 22.80
CA PHE A 525 9.26 2.50 21.46
C PHE A 525 8.58 3.75 20.90
N ILE A 526 7.26 3.89 21.08
CA ILE A 526 6.48 5.00 20.51
C ILE A 526 6.75 6.34 21.22
N ARG A 527 7.19 6.30 22.49
CA ARG A 527 7.57 7.46 23.33
C ARG A 527 9.06 7.83 23.24
N LEU A 528 9.87 7.14 22.45
CA LEU A 528 11.26 7.56 22.18
C LEU A 528 11.28 8.98 21.63
N ARG A 529 12.19 9.84 22.13
CA ARG A 529 12.38 11.17 21.56
C ARG A 529 12.91 11.10 20.12
N ARG A 530 12.84 12.24 19.42
CA ARG A 530 13.33 12.39 18.06
C ARG A 530 14.83 12.04 17.91
N ASP A 531 15.65 12.37 18.92
CA ASP A 531 17.07 12.03 18.99
C ASP A 531 17.34 10.55 19.34
N GLU A 532 16.39 9.86 19.96
CA GLU A 532 16.50 8.45 20.35
C GLU A 532 16.01 7.49 19.26
N MET A 533 15.07 7.94 18.43
CA MET A 533 14.43 7.20 17.35
C MET A 533 15.46 6.76 16.29
N PRO A 534 15.74 5.45 16.13
CA PRO A 534 16.75 5.00 15.17
C PRO A 534 16.36 5.39 13.75
N GLY A 535 17.31 5.96 13.01
CA GLY A 535 17.09 6.51 11.67
C GLY A 535 16.67 7.98 11.60
N CYS A 536 16.57 8.71 12.73
CA CYS A 536 16.43 10.16 12.67
C CYS A 536 17.79 10.83 12.39
N LEU A 537 17.80 11.88 11.55
CA LEU A 537 19.00 12.65 11.19
C LEU A 537 19.19 13.92 12.03
N MET A 538 18.21 14.26 12.89
CA MET A 538 18.17 15.50 13.67
C MET A 538 18.86 15.33 15.03
N LEU A 539 20.19 15.53 15.06
CA LEU A 539 21.02 15.37 16.27
C LEU A 539 20.88 16.49 17.31
N ASN A 540 20.46 17.69 16.91
CA ASN A 540 20.52 18.90 17.74
C ASN A 540 19.15 19.53 17.97
N SER A 541 18.21 18.78 18.55
CA SER A 541 17.09 19.40 19.26
C SER A 541 17.56 19.87 20.63
N GLU A 542 17.07 21.01 21.11
CA GLU A 542 17.08 21.26 22.56
C GLU A 542 16.29 20.14 23.27
N MET A 543 16.59 19.87 24.55
CA MET A 543 15.95 18.81 25.32
C MET A 543 14.46 19.10 25.54
N SER A 544 13.63 18.77 24.54
CA SER A 544 12.16 18.79 24.67
C SER A 544 11.74 17.82 25.78
N ALA A 545 10.79 18.26 26.59
CA ALA A 545 10.18 17.39 27.58
C ALA A 545 9.47 16.21 26.89
N HIS A 546 9.33 15.10 27.61
CA HIS A 546 8.45 13.99 27.21
C HIS A 546 6.99 14.41 27.42
N ASP A 547 6.50 15.29 26.56
CA ASP A 547 5.12 15.75 26.52
C ASP A 547 4.26 14.84 25.62
N LEU A 548 2.98 14.78 25.93
CA LEU A 548 1.94 14.08 25.21
C LEU A 548 1.15 15.09 24.37
N TYR A 549 1.29 15.01 23.05
CA TYR A 549 0.61 15.88 22.10
C TYR A 549 -0.67 15.24 21.56
N ASP A 550 -1.65 16.06 21.11
CA ASP A 550 -2.86 15.61 20.39
C ASP A 550 -3.78 14.64 21.16
N HIS A 551 -3.68 14.54 22.50
CA HIS A 551 -4.51 13.62 23.29
C HIS A 551 -5.93 14.17 23.54
N ARG A 552 -6.63 14.50 22.45
CA ARG A 552 -7.94 15.14 22.41
C ARG A 552 -8.94 14.29 21.62
N PRO A 553 -10.14 14.00 22.15
CA PRO A 553 -11.20 13.30 21.41
C PRO A 553 -11.89 14.23 20.40
N LEU A 554 -12.69 13.65 19.50
CA LEU A 554 -13.74 14.44 18.83
C LEU A 554 -14.80 14.80 19.89
N GLN A 555 -14.93 16.09 20.18
CA GLN A 555 -15.98 16.57 21.09
C GLN A 555 -17.36 16.23 20.53
N LEU A 556 -18.01 15.25 21.16
CA LEU A 556 -19.37 14.84 20.82
C LEU A 556 -20.35 15.95 21.20
N ASN A 557 -21.39 16.12 20.38
CA ASN A 557 -22.54 16.94 20.73
C ASN A 557 -23.29 16.31 21.92
N GLN A 558 -24.08 17.12 22.63
CA GLN A 558 -24.77 16.70 23.86
C GLN A 558 -25.59 15.41 23.69
N ASP A 559 -26.31 15.25 22.58
CA ASP A 559 -27.13 14.05 22.35
C ASP A 559 -26.28 12.78 22.19
N ASP A 560 -25.15 12.88 21.49
CA ASP A 560 -24.25 11.74 21.27
C ASP A 560 -23.39 11.45 22.51
N TYR A 561 -23.06 12.47 23.31
CA TYR A 561 -22.42 12.29 24.61
C TYR A 561 -23.36 11.57 25.60
N GLU A 562 -24.63 11.98 25.69
CA GLU A 562 -25.64 11.31 26.53
C GLU A 562 -25.91 9.86 26.11
N ARG A 563 -25.75 9.52 24.82
CA ARG A 563 -25.74 8.13 24.33
C ARG A 563 -24.52 7.38 24.82
N VAL A 564 -23.32 7.93 24.62
CA VAL A 564 -22.04 7.29 24.99
C VAL A 564 -21.96 7.00 26.49
N CYS A 565 -22.42 7.92 27.34
CA CYS A 565 -22.51 7.72 28.79
C CYS A 565 -23.46 6.58 29.22
N GLN A 566 -24.34 6.11 28.34
CA GLN A 566 -25.24 4.97 28.58
C GLN A 566 -24.75 3.66 27.93
N ILE A 567 -23.66 3.67 27.15
CA ILE A 567 -23.05 2.44 26.63
C ILE A 567 -22.24 1.77 27.75
N PRO A 568 -22.55 0.51 28.16
CA PRO A 568 -21.84 -0.14 29.25
C PRO A 568 -20.31 -0.23 29.06
N LYS A 569 -19.57 -0.27 30.18
CA LYS A 569 -18.11 -0.39 30.19
C LYS A 569 -17.67 -1.85 30.29
N LYS A 570 -17.95 -2.60 29.22
CA LYS A 570 -17.62 -4.03 29.04
C LYS A 570 -17.22 -4.31 27.58
N LYS A 571 -16.50 -5.41 27.34
CA LYS A 571 -16.18 -5.89 25.99
C LYS A 571 -17.45 -6.10 25.14
N GLY A 572 -17.41 -5.70 23.88
CA GLY A 572 -18.52 -5.83 22.92
C GLY A 572 -19.73 -4.90 23.14
N ALA A 573 -19.70 -4.01 24.14
CA ALA A 573 -20.81 -3.08 24.40
C ALA A 573 -21.05 -2.12 23.22
N ASN A 574 -22.32 -1.91 22.86
CA ASN A 574 -22.69 -1.04 21.73
C ASN A 574 -24.13 -0.53 21.86
N PHE A 575 -24.69 0.13 20.82
CA PHE A 575 -26.05 0.66 20.86
C PHE A 575 -27.14 -0.38 21.20
N ARG A 576 -26.88 -1.68 21.00
CA ARG A 576 -27.77 -2.79 21.36
C ARG A 576 -27.97 -2.96 22.86
N ASP A 577 -27.08 -2.40 23.68
CA ASP A 577 -27.21 -2.39 25.14
C ASP A 577 -28.08 -1.23 25.66
N LEU A 578 -28.53 -0.31 24.79
CA LEU A 578 -29.36 0.83 25.19
C LEU A 578 -30.82 0.41 25.45
N PRO A 579 -31.50 1.01 26.44
CA PRO A 579 -32.91 0.74 26.73
C PRO A 579 -33.83 0.81 25.51
N GLY A 580 -34.67 -0.22 25.35
CA GLY A 580 -35.65 -0.33 24.26
C GLY A 580 -35.14 -1.00 22.97
N VAL A 581 -33.91 -1.50 22.95
CA VAL A 581 -33.40 -2.38 21.87
C VAL A 581 -33.47 -3.84 22.31
N ARG A 582 -33.95 -4.71 21.42
CA ARG A 582 -33.91 -6.17 21.59
C ARG A 582 -33.20 -6.80 20.40
N VAL A 583 -32.39 -7.83 20.62
CA VAL A 583 -31.77 -8.61 19.54
C VAL A 583 -32.57 -9.90 19.35
N ARG A 584 -33.01 -10.14 18.11
CA ARG A 584 -33.74 -11.35 17.70
C ARG A 584 -32.79 -12.52 17.45
N ALA A 585 -33.35 -13.73 17.36
CA ALA A 585 -32.60 -14.94 17.06
C ALA A 585 -31.89 -14.93 15.68
N ASP A 586 -32.36 -14.11 14.72
CA ASP A 586 -31.69 -13.88 13.43
C ASP A 586 -30.65 -12.74 13.48
N ASN A 587 -30.16 -12.40 14.68
CA ASN A 587 -29.20 -11.33 14.97
C ASN A 587 -29.65 -9.92 14.52
N LYS A 588 -30.91 -9.72 14.13
CA LYS A 588 -31.45 -8.39 13.82
C LYS A 588 -31.93 -7.69 15.08
N VAL A 589 -31.68 -6.39 15.17
CA VAL A 589 -32.32 -5.55 16.19
C VAL A 589 -33.78 -5.31 15.87
N GLU A 590 -34.63 -5.44 16.88
CA GLU A 590 -35.98 -4.91 16.90
C GLU A 590 -36.13 -3.92 18.05
N TRP A 591 -37.19 -3.13 18.00
CA TRP A 591 -37.58 -2.34 19.16
C TRP A 591 -38.30 -3.22 20.16
N ASP A 592 -37.99 -3.04 21.44
CA ASP A 592 -38.78 -3.61 22.52
C ASP A 592 -40.20 -2.97 22.53
N PRO A 593 -41.29 -3.77 22.59
CA PRO A 593 -42.66 -3.27 22.67
C PRO A 593 -43.06 -2.85 24.09
N ASP A 594 -42.43 -3.42 25.13
CA ASP A 594 -42.77 -3.21 26.54
C ASP A 594 -42.03 -2.00 27.14
N VAL A 595 -41.05 -1.45 26.42
CA VAL A 595 -40.25 -0.27 26.81
C VAL A 595 -40.58 0.94 25.93
N GLU A 596 -41.14 2.00 26.54
CA GLU A 596 -41.37 3.29 25.85
C GLU A 596 -40.05 3.86 25.31
N ARG A 597 -40.10 4.59 24.18
CA ARG A 597 -38.93 5.20 23.54
C ARG A 597 -38.29 6.27 24.43
N VAL A 598 -37.27 5.84 25.18
CA VAL A 598 -36.38 6.71 25.96
C VAL A 598 -35.77 7.79 25.07
N LYS A 599 -35.65 8.99 25.61
CA LYS A 599 -35.17 10.20 24.93
C LYS A 599 -33.94 10.76 25.65
N VAL A 600 -33.06 11.42 24.90
CA VAL A 600 -32.03 12.31 25.46
C VAL A 600 -32.67 13.62 25.91
N SER A 601 -31.93 14.45 26.66
CA SER A 601 -32.39 15.72 27.23
C SER A 601 -33.02 16.69 26.21
N SER A 602 -32.57 16.65 24.96
CA SER A 602 -33.11 17.43 23.84
C SER A 602 -34.47 16.94 23.28
N GLY A 603 -35.04 15.87 23.85
CA GLY A 603 -36.30 15.25 23.41
C GLY A 603 -36.18 14.33 22.20
N LYS A 604 -34.99 14.21 21.59
CA LYS A 604 -34.70 13.23 20.52
C LYS A 604 -34.63 11.80 21.08
N PRO A 605 -34.85 10.75 20.27
CA PRO A 605 -34.65 9.37 20.70
C PRO A 605 -33.24 9.11 21.25
N LEU A 606 -33.15 8.29 22.30
CA LEU A 606 -31.89 7.78 22.81
C LEU A 606 -31.20 6.93 21.74
N VAL A 607 -31.89 5.91 21.24
CA VAL A 607 -31.43 5.06 20.13
C VAL A 607 -31.74 5.72 18.79
N PRO A 608 -30.76 6.05 17.93
CA PRO A 608 -31.04 6.65 16.63
C PRO A 608 -31.65 5.65 15.63
N GLU A 609 -32.66 6.06 14.87
CA GLU A 609 -33.30 5.21 13.84
C GLU A 609 -32.31 4.63 12.82
N TYR A 610 -31.25 5.37 12.47
CA TYR A 610 -30.27 4.88 11.50
C TYR A 610 -29.52 3.65 12.02
N ALA A 611 -29.30 3.53 13.34
CA ALA A 611 -28.58 2.41 13.94
C ALA A 611 -29.42 1.12 13.84
N MET A 612 -30.73 1.24 14.08
CA MET A 612 -31.70 0.13 13.91
C MET A 612 -31.80 -0.36 12.47
N ARG A 613 -31.50 0.48 11.47
CA ARG A 613 -31.50 0.11 10.05
C ARG A 613 -30.10 -0.23 9.50
N PHE A 614 -29.03 -0.04 10.27
CA PHE A 614 -27.66 -0.18 9.77
C PHE A 614 -27.31 -1.65 9.50
N ILE A 615 -26.89 -1.94 8.26
CA ILE A 615 -26.70 -3.31 7.74
C ILE A 615 -27.95 -4.18 8.00
N GLN A 616 -29.13 -3.68 7.60
CA GLN A 616 -30.43 -4.36 7.83
C GLN A 616 -30.72 -4.71 9.30
N GLY A 617 -30.07 -4.02 10.26
CA GLY A 617 -30.19 -4.26 11.70
C GLY A 617 -29.25 -5.33 12.28
N THR A 618 -28.40 -6.00 11.48
CA THR A 618 -27.48 -7.04 11.97
C THR A 618 -26.16 -6.50 12.53
N SER A 619 -25.89 -5.19 12.35
CA SER A 619 -24.65 -4.56 12.83
C SER A 619 -24.63 -4.36 14.35
N SER A 620 -23.44 -4.49 14.94
CA SER A 620 -23.09 -4.10 16.32
C SER A 620 -22.20 -2.84 16.38
N LYS A 621 -21.84 -2.24 15.24
CA LYS A 621 -20.86 -1.14 15.18
C LYS A 621 -21.32 0.21 15.75
N PRO A 622 -22.59 0.67 15.60
CA PRO A 622 -23.00 1.97 16.10
C PRO A 622 -22.81 2.10 17.62
N PHE A 623 -22.17 3.19 18.05
CA PHE A 623 -21.80 3.44 19.45
C PHE A 623 -21.05 2.27 20.11
N GLY A 624 -20.28 1.51 19.31
CA GLY A 624 -19.48 0.39 19.80
C GLY A 624 -18.29 0.86 20.64
N ARG A 625 -18.11 0.22 21.80
CA ARG A 625 -16.96 0.40 22.70
C ARG A 625 -15.92 -0.68 22.43
N LEU A 626 -14.68 -0.27 22.25
CA LEU A 626 -13.53 -1.17 22.09
C LEU A 626 -13.12 -1.74 23.46
N TRP A 627 -12.38 -2.84 23.46
CA TRP A 627 -11.75 -3.41 24.65
C TRP A 627 -10.24 -3.59 24.52
N TRP A 628 -9.57 -3.84 25.64
CA TRP A 628 -8.11 -3.86 25.74
C TRP A 628 -7.43 -4.99 24.95
N ASP A 629 -8.13 -6.13 24.81
CA ASP A 629 -7.74 -7.34 24.07
C ASP A 629 -8.44 -7.40 22.68
N GLU A 630 -8.62 -6.25 22.04
CA GLU A 630 -9.17 -6.12 20.69
C GLU A 630 -8.23 -5.29 19.80
N THR A 631 -8.24 -5.56 18.49
CA THR A 631 -7.55 -4.75 17.47
C THR A 631 -8.53 -3.82 16.77
N VAL A 632 -8.12 -2.60 16.38
CA VAL A 632 -8.94 -1.71 15.56
C VAL A 632 -8.80 -2.10 14.08
N PRO A 633 -9.84 -2.61 13.39
CA PRO A 633 -9.65 -3.23 12.07
C PRO A 633 -9.02 -2.29 11.02
N THR A 634 -9.38 -1.01 11.02
CA THR A 634 -8.69 0.04 10.26
C THR A 634 -9.04 1.38 10.88
N VAL A 635 -8.04 2.19 11.25
CA VAL A 635 -8.25 3.59 11.62
C VAL A 635 -8.73 4.37 10.39
N VAL A 636 -9.77 5.19 10.55
CA VAL A 636 -10.39 5.95 9.47
C VAL A 636 -10.38 7.45 9.75
N THR A 637 -10.67 8.25 8.73
CA THR A 637 -10.59 9.73 8.73
C THR A 637 -11.67 10.44 9.56
N ARG A 638 -12.56 9.70 10.21
CA ARG A 638 -13.73 10.22 10.94
C ARG A 638 -13.85 9.55 12.29
N ALA A 639 -14.17 10.33 13.31
CA ALA A 639 -14.23 9.87 14.69
C ALA A 639 -15.66 9.77 15.24
N GLU A 640 -16.69 10.12 14.45
CA GLU A 640 -18.09 10.01 14.86
C GLU A 640 -18.47 8.54 15.18
N PRO A 641 -19.09 8.24 16.34
CA PRO A 641 -19.38 6.87 16.77
C PRO A 641 -20.57 6.22 16.04
N HIS A 642 -21.14 6.88 15.02
CA HIS A 642 -22.45 6.54 14.44
C HIS A 642 -22.47 5.20 13.69
N ASN A 643 -21.34 4.72 13.17
CA ASN A 643 -21.27 3.51 12.34
C ASN A 643 -20.01 2.66 12.54
N GLN A 644 -19.29 2.89 13.65
CA GLN A 644 -17.99 2.28 13.96
C GLN A 644 -17.78 2.10 15.47
N THR A 645 -17.09 1.02 15.82
CA THR A 645 -16.60 0.74 17.18
C THR A 645 -15.38 1.62 17.45
N ILE A 646 -15.55 2.66 18.27
CA ILE A 646 -14.51 3.69 18.50
C ILE A 646 -14.57 4.33 19.89
N LEU A 647 -15.48 3.90 20.78
CA LEU A 647 -15.53 4.43 22.15
C LEU A 647 -14.41 3.81 23.00
N HIS A 648 -13.77 4.63 23.84
CA HIS A 648 -12.66 4.21 24.70
C HIS A 648 -13.13 3.15 25.73
N PRO A 649 -12.33 2.11 26.07
CA PRO A 649 -12.78 1.00 26.92
C PRO A 649 -13.41 1.40 28.27
N LEU A 650 -12.89 2.44 28.93
CA LEU A 650 -13.35 2.86 30.27
C LEU A 650 -13.83 4.33 30.38
N GLN A 651 -13.68 5.13 29.31
CA GLN A 651 -13.94 6.58 29.33
C GLN A 651 -15.08 6.91 28.36
N ASP A 652 -15.92 7.89 28.68
CA ASP A 652 -17.17 8.14 27.94
C ASP A 652 -16.95 9.15 26.81
N ARG A 653 -16.01 8.77 25.94
CA ARG A 653 -15.55 9.51 24.76
C ARG A 653 -15.18 8.53 23.65
N VAL A 654 -14.99 9.07 22.45
CA VAL A 654 -14.29 8.38 21.36
C VAL A 654 -12.79 8.27 21.67
N LEU A 655 -12.07 7.41 20.95
CA LEU A 655 -10.61 7.43 20.95
C LEU A 655 -10.07 8.81 20.52
N THR A 656 -8.99 9.28 21.14
CA THR A 656 -8.34 10.56 20.83
C THR A 656 -7.55 10.54 19.52
N ILE A 657 -7.17 11.71 19.01
CA ILE A 657 -6.28 11.82 17.85
C ILE A 657 -4.97 11.07 18.12
N ARG A 658 -4.34 11.27 19.28
CA ARG A 658 -3.10 10.58 19.67
C ARG A 658 -3.26 9.06 19.83
N GLU A 659 -4.36 8.58 20.39
CA GLU A 659 -4.67 7.15 20.43
C GLU A 659 -4.75 6.57 18.99
N ASN A 660 -5.43 7.27 18.08
CA ASN A 660 -5.49 6.87 16.66
C ASN A 660 -4.13 7.00 15.94
N ALA A 661 -3.29 7.96 16.33
CA ALA A 661 -1.95 8.15 15.78
C ALA A 661 -1.01 7.00 16.18
N ARG A 662 -1.05 6.58 17.46
CA ARG A 662 -0.36 5.36 17.91
C ARG A 662 -0.88 4.11 17.22
N LEU A 663 -2.19 4.00 16.94
CA LEU A 663 -2.75 2.91 16.11
C LEU A 663 -2.22 2.89 14.66
N GLN A 664 -1.67 3.99 14.12
CA GLN A 664 -0.90 4.03 12.86
C GLN A 664 0.63 3.93 13.06
N GLY A 665 1.10 3.86 14.30
CA GLY A 665 2.53 3.83 14.65
C GLY A 665 3.26 5.15 14.46
N PHE A 666 2.57 6.29 14.46
CA PHE A 666 3.24 7.59 14.56
C PHE A 666 3.98 7.68 15.91
N PRO A 667 5.28 8.05 15.91
CA PRO A 667 5.98 8.41 17.15
C PRO A 667 5.22 9.52 17.90
N ASP A 668 5.25 9.49 19.23
CA ASP A 668 4.48 10.45 20.02
C ASP A 668 4.97 11.90 19.85
N TYR A 669 6.26 12.10 19.49
CA TYR A 669 6.80 13.42 19.12
C TYR A 669 6.23 14.00 17.81
N TYR A 670 5.50 13.22 17.02
CA TYR A 670 4.98 13.66 15.71
C TYR A 670 3.74 14.53 15.89
N LYS A 671 3.90 15.86 15.83
CA LYS A 671 2.81 16.82 16.09
C LYS A 671 1.87 16.96 14.90
N LEU A 672 0.58 17.16 15.16
CA LEU A 672 -0.44 17.41 14.13
C LEU A 672 -1.06 18.80 14.30
N ILE A 673 -1.33 19.45 13.17
CA ILE A 673 -1.84 20.83 13.06
C ILE A 673 -3.24 20.83 12.42
N GLY A 674 -3.97 21.92 12.64
CA GLY A 674 -5.32 22.15 12.14
C GLY A 674 -6.43 21.76 13.13
N PRO A 675 -7.72 21.91 12.71
CA PRO A 675 -8.88 21.52 13.50
C PRO A 675 -8.90 20.02 13.86
N ILE A 676 -9.58 19.66 14.94
CA ILE A 676 -9.70 18.27 15.44
C ILE A 676 -10.05 17.27 14.33
N LYS A 677 -11.03 17.58 13.47
CA LYS A 677 -11.42 16.69 12.36
C LYS A 677 -10.32 16.53 11.30
N GLU A 678 -9.56 17.58 11.02
CA GLU A 678 -8.45 17.55 10.07
C GLU A 678 -7.28 16.73 10.59
N ARG A 679 -7.02 16.74 11.91
CA ARG A 679 -6.02 15.85 12.52
C ARG A 679 -6.46 14.37 12.45
N TYR A 680 -7.74 14.05 12.63
CA TYR A 680 -8.27 12.70 12.35
C TYR A 680 -8.17 12.31 10.87
N ILE A 681 -8.42 13.24 9.94
CA ILE A 681 -8.29 12.99 8.49
C ILE A 681 -6.84 12.66 8.14
N GLN A 682 -5.87 13.42 8.67
CA GLN A 682 -4.45 13.18 8.48
C GLN A 682 -4.01 11.79 8.96
N VAL A 683 -4.42 11.38 10.17
CA VAL A 683 -4.12 10.05 10.73
C VAL A 683 -4.83 8.94 9.96
N GLY A 684 -6.11 9.10 9.63
CA GLY A 684 -6.90 8.06 8.94
C GLY A 684 -6.47 7.80 7.50
N ASN A 685 -5.95 8.81 6.81
CA ASN A 685 -5.38 8.70 5.46
C ASN A 685 -3.97 8.07 5.46
N ALA A 686 -3.20 8.24 6.54
CA ALA A 686 -1.79 7.85 6.61
C ALA A 686 -1.49 6.40 6.21
N VAL A 687 -0.31 6.19 5.63
CA VAL A 687 0.33 4.87 5.62
C VAL A 687 0.87 4.60 7.02
N ALA A 688 0.72 3.36 7.50
CA ALA A 688 1.24 2.98 8.81
C ALA A 688 2.77 3.12 8.85
N VAL A 689 3.29 3.92 9.78
CA VAL A 689 4.71 4.30 9.81
C VAL A 689 5.66 3.10 9.93
N PRO A 690 5.37 2.03 10.71
CA PRO A 690 6.18 0.80 10.74
C PRO A 690 6.28 0.08 9.40
N VAL A 691 5.21 0.08 8.59
CA VAL A 691 5.22 -0.52 7.23
C VAL A 691 6.12 0.30 6.30
N ALA A 692 5.98 1.62 6.33
CA ALA A 692 6.85 2.51 5.57
C ALA A 692 8.32 2.45 6.03
N ARG A 693 8.57 2.21 7.33
CA ARG A 693 9.91 1.96 7.90
C ARG A 693 10.51 0.64 7.41
N ALA A 694 9.71 -0.42 7.36
CA ALA A 694 10.13 -1.72 6.82
C ALA A 694 10.47 -1.61 5.31
N LEU A 695 9.63 -0.90 4.54
CA LEU A 695 9.89 -0.60 3.12
C LEU A 695 11.12 0.30 2.92
N GLY A 696 11.33 1.28 3.80
CA GLY A 696 12.52 2.15 3.80
C GLY A 696 13.81 1.38 4.02
N TYR A 697 13.78 0.36 4.89
CA TYR A 697 14.91 -0.54 5.09
C TYR A 697 15.23 -1.32 3.79
N SER A 698 14.22 -1.88 3.11
CA SER A 698 14.45 -2.55 1.82
C SER A 698 14.96 -1.62 0.73
N LEU A 699 14.48 -0.37 0.70
CA LEU A 699 14.93 0.65 -0.24
C LEU A 699 16.41 1.00 -0.01
N ALA A 700 16.87 1.02 1.23
CA ALA A 700 18.29 1.18 1.55
C ALA A 700 19.15 -0.03 1.16
N LEU A 701 18.65 -1.27 1.33
CA LEU A 701 19.33 -2.45 0.79
C LEU A 701 19.50 -2.36 -0.73
N ALA A 702 18.46 -1.94 -1.45
CA ALA A 702 18.51 -1.73 -2.91
C ALA A 702 19.47 -0.60 -3.30
N LEU A 703 19.40 0.56 -2.64
CA LEU A 703 20.31 1.71 -2.84
C LEU A 703 21.78 1.38 -2.52
N ARG A 704 22.03 0.41 -1.64
CA ARG A 704 23.38 -0.13 -1.33
C ARG A 704 23.77 -1.36 -2.16
N ARG A 705 22.89 -1.82 -3.08
CA ARG A 705 23.06 -3.03 -3.91
C ARG A 705 23.24 -4.33 -3.09
N LEU A 706 22.67 -4.36 -1.89
CA LEU A 706 22.65 -5.51 -0.97
C LEU A 706 21.36 -6.35 -1.05
N SER A 707 20.33 -5.88 -1.76
CA SER A 707 19.10 -6.64 -1.99
C SER A 707 19.33 -7.77 -3.01
N GLY A 708 18.80 -8.96 -2.70
CA GLY A 708 18.80 -10.11 -3.63
C GLY A 708 17.79 -9.93 -4.77
N ASN A 709 17.73 -10.93 -5.66
CA ASN A 709 16.73 -10.97 -6.74
C ASN A 709 15.34 -11.37 -6.21
N GLU A 710 15.31 -12.14 -5.11
CA GLU A 710 14.10 -12.70 -4.48
C GLU A 710 13.01 -11.66 -4.17
N PRO A 711 11.72 -12.04 -4.18
CA PRO A 711 10.64 -11.12 -3.86
C PRO A 711 10.63 -10.65 -2.41
N LEU A 712 11.14 -11.45 -1.48
CA LEU A 712 10.99 -11.29 -0.04
C LEU A 712 12.35 -11.26 0.66
N PHE A 713 12.42 -10.61 1.82
CA PHE A 713 13.56 -10.71 2.74
C PHE A 713 13.11 -10.60 4.20
N SER A 714 13.87 -11.21 5.12
CA SER A 714 13.66 -11.06 6.56
C SER A 714 14.31 -9.77 7.07
N LEU A 715 13.57 -9.00 7.87
CA LEU A 715 14.15 -7.90 8.63
C LEU A 715 15.08 -8.45 9.75
N PRO A 716 16.12 -7.70 10.17
CA PRO A 716 16.97 -8.10 11.29
C PRO A 716 16.16 -8.26 12.59
N GLU A 717 16.51 -9.22 13.45
CA GLU A 717 15.80 -9.51 14.71
C GLU A 717 15.60 -8.28 15.62
N GLN A 718 16.58 -7.36 15.61
CA GLN A 718 16.56 -6.14 16.40
C GLN A 718 15.70 -5.01 15.79
N PHE A 719 15.10 -5.19 14.61
CA PHE A 719 14.23 -4.19 14.01
C PHE A 719 12.92 -4.04 14.83
N PRO A 720 12.40 -2.82 15.07
CA PRO A 720 12.83 -1.53 14.53
C PRO A 720 13.95 -0.81 15.31
N ALA A 721 14.43 -1.39 16.42
CA ALA A 721 15.39 -0.78 17.35
C ALA A 721 16.86 -0.76 16.88
N THR A 722 17.20 -1.42 15.75
CA THR A 722 18.52 -1.40 15.10
C THR A 722 19.08 0.03 15.00
N LYS A 723 20.16 0.30 15.75
CA LYS A 723 21.00 1.50 15.58
C LYS A 723 22.21 1.26 14.68
N ASP A 724 22.65 0.01 14.60
CA ASP A 724 23.79 -0.42 13.79
C ASP A 724 23.34 -1.15 12.52
N VAL A 725 24.15 -1.02 11.47
CA VAL A 725 24.00 -1.78 10.22
C VAL A 725 24.40 -3.24 10.46
N PRO A 726 23.54 -4.23 10.19
CA PRO A 726 23.93 -5.63 10.25
C PRO A 726 25.06 -5.91 9.24
N SER A 727 26.08 -6.66 9.68
CA SER A 727 26.91 -7.42 8.74
C SER A 727 26.01 -8.37 7.95
N PRO A 728 26.26 -8.58 6.64
CA PRO A 728 25.35 -9.36 5.80
C PRO A 728 25.34 -10.84 6.22
N MET A 729 24.33 -11.23 7.00
CA MET A 729 23.99 -12.63 7.18
C MET A 729 23.38 -13.15 5.87
N ILE A 730 24.21 -13.84 5.08
CA ILE A 730 23.73 -14.75 4.05
C ILE A 730 23.07 -15.90 4.80
N VAL A 731 21.74 -15.86 4.92
CA VAL A 731 20.95 -17.00 5.39
C VAL A 731 20.93 -18.02 4.26
N MET A 732 21.87 -18.96 4.30
CA MET A 732 21.77 -20.20 3.52
C MET A 732 20.68 -21.07 4.15
N LEU A 733 19.62 -21.32 3.38
CA LEU A 733 18.63 -22.38 3.55
C LEU A 733 18.65 -23.25 2.28
#